data_AF-A0A7C8D1M7-F1
#
_entry.id   AF-A0A7C8D1M7-F1
#
_cell.length_a   1.000
_cell.length_b   1.000
_cell.length_c   1.000
_cell.angle_alpha   90.00
_cell.angle_beta   90.00
_cell.angle_gamma   90.00
#
_symmetry.space_group_name_H-M   'P 1'
#
loop_
_entity.id
_entity.type
_entity.pdbx_description
1 polymer ?
#
loop_
_entity_poly.entity_id
_entity_poly.type
_entity_poly.pdbx_seq_one_letter_code
_entity_poly.pdbx_strand_id
1 'polypeptide(L)'
;MCSLQDSSESGSRVDIRLERGRAALESGDLQAARKHLGEAWVLSPKSPEVARLMVQASALDPESRALWARTYLRVTAGADGRSSGSKASGSKSSWSREMQEWAPGAAASERARALAYEELQKLSQKQDKLAHRQPSAALVARWARGLAAVLAEPAPALDVPADSLDVHLPVKLPDQVIAALFRAQRAARGQSRLVDCVAASRVLSGLAVQGGFKDLKGDRPRGLKKLAKKSAEALSEARRRLAKDLGEPLTLDELYDMEESETRAFTKLHRDMSRPGLSVTPRGWYRVESSCGWETLVGVTRTLEAHHQRLANWFGEDPFVGRPGLVRVVPEAAGLESEGTPFWWAGGFQGGDTTVMRFSCGNIEGLGHGLTHELTHRFDGVLFPGQPAWLVEGKAVWTGAAYGDSMDEAFVERHILFGTVEAAWIKGYGKLSKLRELIQGEIEEYRDNYVAGYALFVYLRLWEEEGQAVFASALPRYMQGCAKHGGNSLEWFLTCFADGGELRPEGLEEFAAGFASFGKGFYWDARASWTSNYVDSVPQTADDWVYDEPTWVWSRSRAEPWFGQEQAWRAGLLLASLGQTKDAVAAIVWAAARDERSPARDARCAELLAELGRVEAAWVLNNELMSQQRRAGEAFAATRPASLRLPQSEAFLTALLCEAQEFEDHEWSAAAAAVRADHDGLARILGVALAGKSHSGEAGPEASEERLGIAGWVEEGLTGYEERRAKDCWYLEHDGELHVGRFRPKDSSGSMERNAANRHAFCRTEALQHAGRYLIRCRIQFTTAYVSGALVFGYRRRDRNLRLGFSAGDFYYSIGKAEEAEALESVSWSFSGLRERDGPLKGSLPRGHVTFDEPRSNFELAVIVDGATVHIWIEKQFVGTYQSSLGAPITGAVGFATSMGAMRVIDARVQRLDRGRELGRACSPNAGGADFVRALDFERPARGAFTDFVNQRILGLHPASRGQVFVWVPIEEHKEPRFSEALDECARVAQQFYKLAGEALESEAADLEVLLAVPELLGPKRLATLEAALAELEGPTVRILLYAWAKPDSHDLEEAPGASKAWLGFVDSSGVLRTCERLYRTPTGFQPDFMHWLRVFKDHAAVR
;
A
#
# COMPACT_ATOMS: atom_id res chain seq x y z
N MET A 1 1.74 -36.57 -18.53
CA MET A 1 1.07 -37.71 -19.21
C MET A 1 1.16 -38.93 -18.33
N CYS A 2 0.05 -39.31 -17.71
CA CYS A 2 -0.35 -40.67 -17.35
C CYS A 2 -1.83 -40.58 -16.93
N SER A 3 -2.71 -41.04 -17.82
CA SER A 3 -4.15 -41.19 -17.59
C SER A 3 -4.45 -42.59 -17.06
N LEU A 4 -5.50 -42.72 -16.24
CA LEU A 4 -6.51 -43.80 -16.13
C LEU A 4 -7.37 -43.43 -14.89
N GLN A 5 -8.62 -42.95 -15.02
CA GLN A 5 -9.90 -43.70 -15.17
C GLN A 5 -9.98 -44.87 -14.16
N ASP A 6 -10.95 -45.02 -13.24
CA ASP A 6 -12.35 -44.60 -13.15
C ASP A 6 -12.81 -44.49 -11.68
N SER A 7 -13.68 -43.52 -11.37
CA SER A 7 -14.86 -43.73 -10.51
C SER A 7 -15.95 -42.76 -10.93
N SER A 8 -16.85 -43.26 -11.78
CA SER A 8 -17.98 -42.56 -12.37
C SER A 8 -19.21 -42.71 -11.48
N GLU A 9 -19.49 -41.74 -10.59
CA GLU A 9 -20.86 -41.48 -10.07
C GLU A 9 -21.04 -40.17 -9.27
N SER A 10 -20.26 -39.11 -9.55
CA SER A 10 -20.60 -37.76 -9.06
C SER A 10 -20.56 -36.75 -10.21
N GLY A 11 -21.72 -36.29 -10.67
CA GLY A 11 -21.78 -35.17 -11.61
C GLY A 11 -21.04 -33.94 -11.07
N SER A 12 -20.52 -33.08 -11.94
CA SER A 12 -19.88 -31.82 -11.51
C SER A 12 -20.85 -31.05 -10.60
N ARG A 13 -20.34 -30.28 -9.61
CA ARG A 13 -21.21 -29.40 -8.77
C ARG A 13 -22.09 -28.50 -9.64
N VAL A 14 -21.60 -28.10 -10.81
CA VAL A 14 -22.38 -27.36 -11.81
C VAL A 14 -23.54 -28.20 -12.33
N ASP A 15 -23.29 -29.45 -12.74
CA ASP A 15 -24.31 -30.37 -13.28
C ASP A 15 -25.39 -30.69 -12.26
N ILE A 16 -25.01 -30.96 -11.00
CA ILE A 16 -25.97 -31.24 -9.93
C ILE A 16 -26.89 -30.03 -9.68
N ARG A 17 -26.33 -28.81 -9.68
CA ARG A 17 -27.10 -27.57 -9.47
C ARG A 17 -27.97 -27.25 -10.69
N LEU A 18 -27.48 -27.51 -11.90
CA LEU A 18 -28.25 -27.42 -13.13
C LEU A 18 -29.43 -28.41 -13.14
N GLU A 19 -29.20 -29.68 -12.80
CA GLU A 19 -30.23 -30.71 -12.72
C GLU A 19 -31.30 -30.37 -11.68
N ARG A 20 -30.90 -29.96 -10.48
CA ARG A 20 -31.84 -29.50 -9.44
C ARG A 20 -32.61 -28.25 -9.88
N GLY A 21 -31.94 -27.33 -10.56
CA GLY A 21 -32.57 -26.15 -11.15
C GLY A 21 -33.61 -26.51 -12.20
N ARG A 22 -33.31 -27.46 -13.11
CA ARG A 22 -34.24 -27.98 -14.11
C ARG A 22 -35.42 -28.70 -13.46
N ALA A 23 -35.17 -29.59 -12.50
CA ALA A 23 -36.23 -30.30 -11.77
C ALA A 23 -37.16 -29.33 -11.03
N ALA A 24 -36.62 -28.27 -10.41
CA ALA A 24 -37.42 -27.24 -9.76
C ALA A 24 -38.24 -26.41 -10.77
N LEU A 25 -37.69 -26.11 -11.96
CA LEU A 25 -38.46 -25.49 -13.04
C LEU A 25 -39.60 -26.40 -13.52
N GLU A 26 -39.34 -27.70 -13.69
CA GLU A 26 -40.34 -28.69 -14.10
C GLU A 26 -41.45 -28.86 -13.06
N SER A 27 -41.12 -28.77 -11.77
CA SER A 27 -42.09 -28.82 -10.68
C SER A 27 -42.80 -27.49 -10.42
N GLY A 28 -42.45 -26.42 -11.15
CA GLY A 28 -43.01 -25.07 -10.96
C GLY A 28 -42.49 -24.33 -9.72
N ASP A 29 -41.49 -24.85 -9.02
CA ASP A 29 -40.86 -24.17 -7.86
C ASP A 29 -39.78 -23.18 -8.36
N LEU A 30 -40.25 -22.01 -8.80
CA LEU A 30 -39.39 -20.98 -9.37
C LEU A 30 -38.38 -20.41 -8.36
N GLN A 31 -38.69 -20.41 -7.06
CA GLN A 31 -37.79 -19.90 -6.03
C GLN A 31 -36.62 -20.87 -5.82
N ALA A 32 -36.89 -22.18 -5.70
CA ALA A 32 -35.85 -23.20 -5.65
C ALA A 32 -35.03 -23.23 -6.94
N ALA A 33 -35.68 -23.07 -8.10
CA ALA A 33 -35.00 -22.96 -9.38
C ALA A 33 -34.00 -21.79 -9.40
N ARG A 34 -34.43 -20.57 -9.04
CA ARG A 34 -33.54 -19.40 -8.97
C ARG A 34 -32.35 -19.62 -8.05
N LYS A 35 -32.58 -20.24 -6.88
CA LYS A 35 -31.51 -20.55 -5.93
C LYS A 35 -30.47 -21.49 -6.54
N HIS A 36 -30.91 -22.63 -7.09
CA HIS A 36 -30.00 -23.63 -7.65
C HIS A 36 -29.29 -23.14 -8.90
N LEU A 37 -29.98 -22.44 -9.79
CA LEU A 37 -29.40 -21.88 -11.00
C LEU A 37 -28.48 -20.69 -10.71
N GLY A 38 -28.77 -19.89 -9.68
CA GLY A 38 -27.86 -18.86 -9.18
C GLY A 38 -26.56 -19.46 -8.64
N GLU A 39 -26.63 -20.55 -7.87
CA GLU A 39 -25.45 -21.32 -7.44
C GLU A 39 -24.67 -21.90 -8.64
N ALA A 40 -25.38 -22.37 -9.67
CA ALA A 40 -24.74 -22.83 -10.92
C ALA A 40 -24.03 -21.68 -11.66
N TRP A 41 -24.62 -20.48 -11.68
CA TRP A 41 -24.04 -19.30 -12.30
C TRP A 41 -22.75 -18.87 -11.61
N VAL A 42 -22.68 -18.92 -10.27
CA VAL A 42 -21.44 -18.60 -9.54
C VAL A 42 -20.29 -19.52 -9.94
N LEU A 43 -20.59 -20.82 -10.15
CA LEU A 43 -19.59 -21.85 -10.48
C LEU A 43 -19.21 -21.86 -11.97
N SER A 44 -20.12 -21.43 -12.84
CA SER A 44 -19.95 -21.36 -14.30
C SER A 44 -20.53 -20.05 -14.81
N PRO A 45 -19.94 -18.90 -14.42
CA PRO A 45 -20.45 -17.62 -14.88
C PRO A 45 -20.21 -17.51 -16.36
N LYS A 46 -21.04 -16.70 -17.02
CA LYS A 46 -21.01 -16.52 -18.46
C LYS A 46 -21.49 -17.77 -19.23
N SER A 47 -22.10 -18.76 -18.54
CA SER A 47 -22.74 -19.92 -19.18
C SER A 47 -24.06 -19.53 -19.86
N PRO A 48 -24.18 -19.70 -21.20
CA PRO A 48 -25.43 -19.43 -21.90
C PRO A 48 -26.61 -20.26 -21.42
N GLU A 49 -26.37 -21.50 -21.02
CA GLU A 49 -27.42 -22.38 -20.55
C GLU A 49 -27.96 -21.94 -19.19
N VAL A 50 -27.08 -21.62 -18.24
CA VAL A 50 -27.51 -21.16 -16.91
C VAL A 50 -28.29 -19.85 -17.04
N ALA A 51 -27.81 -18.90 -17.87
CA ALA A 51 -28.53 -17.65 -18.13
C ALA A 51 -29.93 -17.91 -18.71
N ARG A 52 -30.04 -18.84 -19.67
CA ARG A 52 -31.33 -19.25 -20.26
C ARG A 52 -32.31 -19.76 -19.20
N LEU A 53 -31.84 -20.66 -18.34
CA LEU A 53 -32.66 -21.23 -17.27
C LEU A 53 -33.01 -20.18 -16.20
N MET A 54 -32.11 -19.24 -15.89
CA MET A 54 -32.37 -18.13 -14.96
C MET A 54 -33.47 -17.19 -15.44
N VAL A 55 -33.56 -16.93 -16.75
CA VAL A 55 -34.71 -16.20 -17.32
C VAL A 55 -36.01 -16.95 -17.04
N GLN A 56 -36.05 -18.26 -17.27
CA GLN A 56 -37.24 -19.09 -17.02
C GLN A 56 -37.61 -19.09 -15.53
N ALA A 57 -36.61 -19.23 -14.64
CA ALA A 57 -36.80 -19.16 -13.20
C ALA A 57 -37.29 -17.78 -12.74
N SER A 58 -37.02 -16.73 -13.54
CA SER A 58 -37.43 -15.36 -13.26
C SER A 58 -38.85 -15.02 -13.75
N ALA A 59 -39.66 -15.99 -14.19
CA ALA A 59 -40.96 -15.73 -14.80
C ALA A 59 -41.94 -14.86 -13.98
N LEU A 60 -41.89 -14.92 -12.64
CA LEU A 60 -42.73 -14.11 -11.74
C LEU A 60 -42.12 -12.74 -11.34
N ASP A 61 -40.92 -12.43 -11.83
CA ASP A 61 -40.21 -11.19 -11.54
C ASP A 61 -39.74 -10.57 -12.87
N PRO A 62 -40.59 -9.71 -13.48
CA PRO A 62 -40.32 -9.13 -14.79
C PRO A 62 -38.97 -8.43 -14.91
N GLU A 63 -38.54 -7.73 -13.85
CA GLU A 63 -37.28 -6.99 -13.83
C GLU A 63 -36.07 -7.91 -13.78
N SER A 64 -36.08 -8.90 -12.88
CA SER A 64 -35.05 -9.94 -12.86
C SER A 64 -35.01 -10.70 -14.18
N ARG A 65 -36.18 -10.99 -14.77
CA ARG A 65 -36.26 -11.67 -16.07
C ARG A 65 -35.63 -10.85 -17.19
N ALA A 66 -35.90 -9.55 -17.24
CA ALA A 66 -35.31 -8.63 -18.21
C ALA A 66 -33.77 -8.58 -18.08
N LEU A 67 -33.25 -8.48 -16.86
CA LEU A 67 -31.80 -8.46 -16.61
C LEU A 67 -31.11 -9.79 -16.95
N TRP A 68 -31.76 -10.92 -16.68
CA TRP A 68 -31.26 -12.23 -17.12
C TRP A 68 -31.36 -12.43 -18.63
N ALA A 69 -32.37 -11.87 -19.30
CA ALA A 69 -32.50 -11.90 -20.76
C ALA A 69 -31.37 -11.10 -21.42
N ARG A 70 -31.07 -9.90 -20.88
CA ARG A 70 -29.90 -9.11 -21.24
C ARG A 70 -28.59 -9.88 -21.04
N THR A 71 -28.44 -10.54 -19.89
CA THR A 71 -27.25 -11.35 -19.58
C THR A 71 -27.11 -12.52 -20.56
N TYR A 72 -28.20 -13.21 -20.89
CA TYR A 72 -28.22 -14.27 -21.89
C TYR A 72 -27.78 -13.78 -23.28
N LEU A 73 -28.30 -12.63 -23.73
CA LEU A 73 -27.91 -12.02 -24.99
C LEU A 73 -26.42 -11.64 -25.02
N ARG A 74 -25.86 -11.16 -23.90
CA ARG A 74 -24.43 -10.87 -23.76
C ARG A 74 -23.56 -12.11 -23.87
N VAL A 75 -23.88 -13.18 -23.15
CA VAL A 75 -23.02 -14.38 -23.12
C VAL A 75 -23.12 -15.22 -24.39
N THR A 76 -24.17 -15.02 -25.19
CA THR A 76 -24.35 -15.66 -26.51
C THR A 76 -23.84 -14.80 -27.66
N ALA A 77 -23.53 -13.53 -27.41
CA ALA A 77 -22.93 -12.64 -28.39
C ALA A 77 -21.53 -13.14 -28.80
N GLY A 78 -21.29 -13.22 -30.11
CA GLY A 78 -19.96 -13.46 -30.66
C GLY A 78 -19.08 -12.21 -30.56
N ALA A 79 -17.85 -12.30 -31.07
CA ALA A 79 -16.90 -11.19 -31.08
C ALA A 79 -17.38 -9.96 -31.89
N ASP A 80 -18.38 -10.13 -32.77
CA ASP A 80 -19.04 -9.05 -33.51
C ASP A 80 -20.29 -8.49 -32.78
N GLY A 81 -20.53 -8.96 -31.55
CA GLY A 81 -21.69 -8.60 -30.72
C GLY A 81 -23.02 -9.18 -31.22
N ARG A 82 -23.01 -10.04 -32.24
CA ARG A 82 -24.22 -10.73 -32.71
C ARG A 82 -24.40 -12.00 -31.92
N SER A 83 -25.59 -12.21 -31.35
CA SER A 83 -25.93 -13.46 -30.71
C SER A 83 -25.84 -14.60 -31.73
N SER A 84 -24.87 -15.49 -31.53
CA SER A 84 -24.86 -16.75 -32.25
C SER A 84 -25.85 -17.65 -31.54
N GLY A 85 -26.94 -18.01 -32.23
CA GLY A 85 -27.80 -19.10 -31.75
C GLY A 85 -26.92 -20.35 -31.63
N SER A 86 -26.53 -20.71 -30.40
CA SER A 86 -25.64 -21.85 -30.13
C SER A 86 -26.10 -23.09 -30.90
N LYS A 87 -25.17 -23.79 -31.56
CA LYS A 87 -25.44 -25.03 -32.32
C LYS A 87 -25.85 -26.23 -31.44
N ALA A 88 -25.88 -26.09 -30.12
CA ALA A 88 -25.95 -27.22 -29.19
C ALA A 88 -27.36 -27.82 -28.95
N SER A 89 -28.46 -27.20 -29.41
CA SER A 89 -29.79 -27.83 -29.31
C SER A 89 -30.71 -27.39 -30.46
N GLY A 90 -31.42 -28.34 -31.07
CA GLY A 90 -32.09 -28.25 -32.38
C GLY A 90 -33.24 -27.24 -32.60
N SER A 91 -33.36 -26.15 -31.82
CA SER A 91 -34.35 -25.08 -32.04
C SER A 91 -33.65 -23.72 -32.13
N LYS A 92 -33.34 -23.27 -33.36
CA LYS A 92 -32.23 -22.34 -33.67
C LYS A 92 -32.55 -20.84 -33.77
N SER A 93 -33.79 -20.37 -33.59
CA SER A 93 -34.11 -18.94 -33.83
C SER A 93 -35.20 -18.31 -32.96
N SER A 94 -36.00 -19.09 -32.22
CA SER A 94 -37.09 -18.52 -31.43
C SER A 94 -36.62 -17.88 -30.13
N TRP A 95 -35.61 -18.46 -29.45
CA TRP A 95 -35.24 -18.06 -28.09
C TRP A 95 -34.54 -16.70 -28.02
N SER A 96 -33.58 -16.41 -28.90
CA SER A 96 -32.96 -15.07 -28.95
C SER A 96 -33.97 -13.98 -29.33
N ARG A 97 -34.99 -14.34 -30.12
CA ARG A 97 -36.09 -13.43 -30.48
C ARG A 97 -37.02 -13.19 -29.29
N GLU A 98 -37.36 -14.24 -28.55
CA GLU A 98 -38.11 -14.16 -27.28
C GLU A 98 -37.36 -13.31 -26.24
N MET A 99 -36.03 -13.43 -26.15
CA MET A 99 -35.26 -12.60 -25.21
C MET A 99 -35.21 -11.13 -25.59
N GLN A 100 -35.32 -10.81 -26.88
CA GLN A 100 -35.47 -9.43 -27.34
C GLN A 100 -36.84 -8.84 -26.97
N GLU A 101 -37.85 -9.64 -26.63
CA GLU A 101 -39.11 -9.11 -26.08
C GLU A 101 -38.91 -8.61 -24.64
N TRP A 102 -38.02 -9.25 -23.86
CA TRP A 102 -37.71 -8.87 -22.48
C TRP A 102 -36.54 -7.89 -22.35
N ALA A 103 -35.70 -7.78 -23.37
CA ALA A 103 -34.56 -6.87 -23.42
C ALA A 103 -34.31 -6.39 -24.87
N PRO A 104 -35.22 -5.59 -25.46
CA PRO A 104 -35.17 -5.21 -26.87
C PRO A 104 -33.88 -4.47 -27.25
N GLY A 105 -33.44 -3.53 -26.43
CA GLY A 105 -32.21 -2.77 -26.63
C GLY A 105 -30.92 -3.57 -26.41
N ALA A 106 -30.95 -4.67 -25.65
CA ALA A 106 -29.74 -5.41 -25.28
C ALA A 106 -28.96 -5.94 -26.49
N ALA A 107 -29.65 -6.41 -27.54
CA ALA A 107 -28.98 -6.86 -28.76
C ALA A 107 -28.25 -5.71 -29.50
N ALA A 108 -28.77 -4.48 -29.43
CA ALA A 108 -28.10 -3.31 -29.97
C ALA A 108 -26.93 -2.89 -29.07
N SER A 109 -27.11 -2.88 -27.75
CA SER A 109 -26.07 -2.61 -26.76
C SER A 109 -24.87 -3.55 -26.89
N GLU A 110 -25.08 -4.85 -27.05
CA GLU A 110 -23.97 -5.81 -27.15
C GLU A 110 -23.23 -5.72 -28.50
N ARG A 111 -23.91 -5.35 -29.59
CA ARG A 111 -23.24 -4.98 -30.86
C ARG A 111 -22.39 -3.72 -30.69
N ALA A 112 -22.92 -2.71 -30.04
CA ALA A 112 -22.19 -1.47 -29.77
C ALA A 112 -20.99 -1.72 -28.83
N ARG A 113 -21.12 -2.61 -27.84
CA ARG A 113 -20.01 -3.06 -26.97
C ARG A 113 -18.86 -3.67 -27.78
N ALA A 114 -19.16 -4.60 -28.69
CA ALA A 114 -18.14 -5.24 -29.53
C ALA A 114 -17.38 -4.22 -30.41
N LEU A 115 -18.11 -3.28 -31.01
CA LEU A 115 -17.52 -2.20 -31.81
C LEU A 115 -16.69 -1.23 -30.95
N ALA A 116 -17.15 -0.89 -29.75
CA ALA A 116 -16.40 -0.08 -28.79
C ALA A 116 -15.11 -0.78 -28.33
N TYR A 117 -15.18 -2.08 -28.06
CA TYR A 117 -14.01 -2.90 -27.73
C TYR A 117 -12.99 -2.89 -28.88
N GLU A 118 -13.42 -3.12 -30.12
CA GLU A 118 -12.54 -3.10 -31.28
C GLU A 118 -11.90 -1.71 -31.51
N GLU A 119 -12.67 -0.64 -31.32
CA GLU A 119 -12.19 0.75 -31.38
C GLU A 119 -11.07 1.01 -30.35
N LEU A 120 -11.25 0.56 -29.10
CA LEU A 120 -10.27 0.72 -28.03
C LEU A 120 -9.02 -0.13 -28.25
N GLN A 121 -9.15 -1.35 -28.78
CA GLN A 121 -8.02 -2.19 -29.18
C GLN A 121 -7.20 -1.52 -30.30
N LYS A 122 -7.87 -0.97 -31.31
CA LYS A 122 -7.19 -0.22 -32.39
C LYS A 122 -6.48 1.02 -31.84
N LEU A 123 -7.12 1.74 -30.91
CA LEU A 123 -6.51 2.89 -30.24
C LEU A 123 -5.26 2.48 -29.46
N SER A 124 -5.35 1.45 -28.61
CA SER A 124 -4.24 1.01 -27.77
C SER A 124 -3.03 0.58 -28.61
N GLN A 125 -3.25 -0.24 -29.64
CA GLN A 125 -2.20 -0.69 -30.56
C GLN A 125 -1.56 0.47 -31.33
N LYS A 126 -2.36 1.45 -31.78
CA LYS A 126 -1.84 2.66 -32.43
C LYS A 126 -0.96 3.46 -31.48
N GLN A 127 -1.39 3.63 -30.24
CA GLN A 127 -0.68 4.41 -29.22
C GLN A 127 0.59 3.69 -28.74
N ASP A 128 0.58 2.36 -28.58
CA ASP A 128 1.78 1.59 -28.26
C ASP A 128 2.85 1.71 -29.36
N LYS A 129 2.44 1.65 -30.64
CA LYS A 129 3.36 1.89 -31.77
C LYS A 129 3.93 3.31 -31.73
N LEU A 130 3.12 4.30 -31.37
CA LEU A 130 3.53 5.70 -31.25
C LEU A 130 4.46 5.93 -30.04
N ALA A 131 4.33 5.14 -28.96
CA ALA A 131 5.10 5.26 -27.73
C ALA A 131 6.62 5.20 -27.95
N HIS A 132 7.08 4.48 -28.98
CA HIS A 132 8.50 4.45 -29.37
C HIS A 132 9.05 5.82 -29.80
N ARG A 133 8.21 6.71 -30.32
CA ARG A 133 8.58 8.08 -30.75
C ARG A 133 8.11 9.14 -29.75
N GLN A 134 7.00 8.89 -29.08
CA GLN A 134 6.37 9.80 -28.12
C GLN A 134 5.98 9.01 -26.86
N PRO A 135 6.86 8.92 -25.84
CA PRO A 135 6.63 8.08 -24.66
C PRO A 135 5.27 8.28 -23.98
N SER A 136 4.75 9.51 -23.97
CA SER A 136 3.44 9.87 -23.42
C SER A 136 2.27 9.06 -24.02
N ALA A 137 2.39 8.56 -25.25
CA ALA A 137 1.38 7.71 -25.88
C ALA A 137 1.16 6.40 -25.13
N ALA A 138 2.16 5.90 -24.39
CA ALA A 138 2.03 4.69 -23.56
C ALA A 138 0.96 4.84 -22.45
N LEU A 139 0.74 6.06 -21.95
CA LEU A 139 -0.28 6.35 -20.94
C LEU A 139 -1.70 6.23 -21.53
N VAL A 140 -1.88 6.75 -22.76
CA VAL A 140 -3.14 6.63 -23.50
C VAL A 140 -3.42 5.17 -23.87
N ALA A 141 -2.38 4.44 -24.27
CA ALA A 141 -2.49 3.01 -24.59
C ALA A 141 -2.93 2.18 -23.36
N ARG A 142 -2.34 2.44 -22.18
CA ARG A 142 -2.75 1.81 -20.92
C ARG A 142 -4.22 2.11 -20.61
N TRP A 143 -4.62 3.38 -20.67
CA TRP A 143 -6.00 3.78 -20.41
C TRP A 143 -6.98 3.06 -21.35
N ALA A 144 -6.66 3.00 -22.65
CA ALA A 144 -7.49 2.29 -23.64
C ALA A 144 -7.56 0.78 -23.38
N ARG A 145 -6.44 0.12 -23.02
CA ARG A 145 -6.43 -1.31 -22.63
C ARG A 145 -7.26 -1.56 -21.37
N GLY A 146 -7.15 -0.68 -20.37
CA GLY A 146 -7.91 -0.77 -19.13
C GLY A 146 -9.42 -0.69 -19.39
N LEU A 147 -9.86 0.25 -20.24
CA LEU A 147 -11.26 0.36 -20.63
C LEU A 147 -11.72 -0.83 -21.47
N ALA A 148 -10.90 -1.31 -22.41
CA ALA A 148 -11.20 -2.52 -23.19
C ALA A 148 -11.35 -3.76 -22.29
N ALA A 149 -10.55 -3.89 -21.24
CA ALA A 149 -10.67 -4.96 -20.25
C ALA A 149 -12.01 -4.89 -19.50
N VAL A 150 -12.47 -3.70 -19.09
CA VAL A 150 -13.78 -3.51 -18.45
C VAL A 150 -14.94 -3.89 -19.40
N LEU A 151 -14.82 -3.58 -20.70
CA LEU A 151 -15.82 -3.97 -21.70
C LEU A 151 -15.85 -5.48 -21.96
N ALA A 152 -14.68 -6.11 -21.99
CA ALA A 152 -14.52 -7.54 -22.27
C ALA A 152 -14.92 -8.41 -21.08
N GLU A 153 -14.72 -7.94 -19.84
CA GLU A 153 -14.96 -8.72 -18.62
C GLU A 153 -16.31 -9.47 -18.65
N PRO A 154 -17.48 -8.82 -18.84
CA PRO A 154 -18.75 -9.54 -18.77
C PRO A 154 -19.12 -10.28 -20.08
N ALA A 155 -18.30 -10.19 -21.13
CA ALA A 155 -18.60 -10.65 -22.48
C ALA A 155 -17.59 -11.76 -22.92
N PRO A 156 -17.93 -13.04 -22.77
CA PRO A 156 -16.97 -14.16 -22.91
C PRO A 156 -16.36 -14.32 -24.31
N ALA A 157 -16.97 -13.73 -25.35
CA ALA A 157 -16.41 -13.75 -26.70
C ALA A 157 -15.34 -12.68 -26.96
N LEU A 158 -15.10 -11.78 -25.99
CA LEU A 158 -14.09 -10.73 -26.07
C LEU A 158 -12.90 -11.09 -25.17
N ASP A 159 -11.69 -10.93 -25.70
CA ASP A 159 -10.47 -11.20 -24.93
C ASP A 159 -10.21 -10.09 -23.89
N VAL A 160 -9.83 -10.46 -22.68
CA VAL A 160 -9.31 -9.50 -21.70
C VAL A 160 -7.83 -9.27 -22.00
N PRO A 161 -7.39 -8.02 -22.25
CA PRO A 161 -5.97 -7.75 -22.49
C PRO A 161 -5.12 -8.14 -21.29
N ALA A 162 -4.08 -8.93 -21.52
CA ALA A 162 -3.02 -9.13 -20.55
C ALA A 162 -2.43 -7.77 -20.14
N ASP A 163 -2.11 -7.60 -18.86
CA ASP A 163 -1.46 -6.40 -18.31
C ASP A 163 -2.23 -5.09 -18.54
N SER A 164 -3.57 -5.15 -18.57
CA SER A 164 -4.48 -4.01 -18.84
C SER A 164 -4.31 -2.79 -17.92
N LEU A 165 -3.66 -2.97 -16.77
CA LEU A 165 -3.41 -1.93 -15.78
C LEU A 165 -1.96 -1.39 -15.81
N ASP A 166 -1.05 -1.97 -16.60
CA ASP A 166 0.37 -1.58 -16.65
C ASP A 166 0.73 -0.70 -17.85
N VAL A 167 1.75 0.15 -17.65
CA VAL A 167 2.36 0.95 -18.72
C VAL A 167 3.44 0.12 -19.42
N HIS A 168 3.25 -0.15 -20.71
CA HIS A 168 4.27 -0.81 -21.53
C HIS A 168 5.40 0.18 -21.86
N LEU A 169 6.61 -0.10 -21.36
CA LEU A 169 7.76 0.77 -21.57
C LEU A 169 8.40 0.58 -22.95
N PRO A 170 8.65 1.67 -23.70
CA PRO A 170 9.53 1.61 -24.86
C PRO A 170 10.96 1.21 -24.46
N VAL A 171 11.52 0.20 -25.13
CA VAL A 171 12.83 -0.40 -24.80
C VAL A 171 13.98 0.63 -24.67
N LYS A 172 14.01 1.68 -25.51
CA LYS A 172 15.09 2.68 -25.54
C LYS A 172 14.90 3.85 -24.57
N LEU A 173 13.79 3.90 -23.84
CA LEU A 173 13.45 5.04 -22.99
C LEU A 173 14.47 5.30 -21.86
N PRO A 174 14.96 4.28 -21.13
CA PRO A 174 15.97 4.49 -20.09
C PRO A 174 17.26 5.12 -20.65
N ASP A 175 17.75 4.63 -21.79
CA ASP A 175 18.97 5.17 -22.43
C ASP A 175 18.80 6.63 -22.85
N GLN A 176 17.62 7.01 -23.35
CA GLN A 176 17.30 8.40 -23.70
C GLN A 176 17.39 9.31 -22.47
N VAL A 177 16.79 8.90 -21.35
CA VAL A 177 16.76 9.66 -20.10
C VAL A 177 18.17 9.79 -19.51
N ILE A 178 18.95 8.70 -19.48
CA ILE A 178 20.35 8.73 -19.02
C ILE A 178 21.18 9.69 -19.88
N ALA A 179 21.00 9.68 -21.20
CA ALA A 179 21.68 10.61 -22.09
C ALA A 179 21.28 12.08 -21.84
N ALA A 180 20.00 12.34 -21.53
CA ALA A 180 19.52 13.67 -21.15
C ALA A 180 20.14 14.17 -19.85
N LEU A 181 20.18 13.31 -18.82
CA LEU A 181 20.83 13.61 -17.55
C LEU A 181 22.32 13.92 -17.72
N PHE A 182 23.05 13.19 -18.58
CA PHE A 182 24.44 13.51 -18.88
C PHE A 182 24.61 14.88 -19.56
N ARG A 183 23.71 15.23 -20.49
CA ARG A 183 23.72 16.57 -21.12
C ARG A 183 23.46 17.65 -20.08
N ALA A 184 22.47 17.45 -19.22
CA ALA A 184 22.13 18.36 -18.13
C ALA A 184 23.31 18.54 -17.16
N GLN A 185 23.91 17.44 -16.70
CA GLN A 185 25.11 17.44 -15.84
C GLN A 185 26.26 18.24 -16.48
N ARG A 186 26.58 17.97 -17.75
CA ARG A 186 27.68 18.64 -18.45
C ARG A 186 27.41 20.14 -18.63
N ALA A 187 26.18 20.50 -19.00
CA ALA A 187 25.76 21.90 -19.16
C ALA A 187 25.84 22.64 -17.82
N ALA A 188 25.25 22.07 -16.76
CA ALA A 188 25.29 22.63 -15.41
C ALA A 188 26.73 22.84 -14.92
N ARG A 189 27.60 21.84 -15.12
CA ARG A 189 29.03 21.93 -14.78
C ARG A 189 29.74 23.05 -15.54
N GLY A 190 29.47 23.19 -16.84
CA GLY A 190 30.08 24.21 -17.69
C GLY A 190 29.60 25.63 -17.37
N GLN A 191 28.37 25.78 -16.87
CA GLN A 191 27.77 27.05 -16.47
C GLN A 191 27.97 27.36 -14.97
N SER A 192 28.73 26.53 -14.24
CA SER A 192 28.90 26.63 -12.78
C SER A 192 27.58 26.63 -11.98
N ARG A 193 26.51 26.02 -12.53
CA ARG A 193 25.27 25.73 -11.77
C ARG A 193 25.48 24.45 -10.96
N LEU A 194 26.22 24.57 -9.86
CA LEU A 194 26.75 23.42 -9.15
C LEU A 194 25.65 22.56 -8.51
N VAL A 195 24.58 23.16 -7.98
CA VAL A 195 23.41 22.45 -7.42
C VAL A 195 22.79 21.51 -8.46
N ASP A 196 22.47 22.01 -9.66
CA ASP A 196 21.95 21.19 -10.76
C ASP A 196 22.92 20.07 -11.17
N CYS A 197 24.23 20.36 -11.16
CA CYS A 197 25.26 19.38 -11.48
C CYS A 197 25.29 18.26 -10.44
N VAL A 198 25.18 18.59 -9.14
CA VAL A 198 25.07 17.61 -8.06
C VAL A 198 23.79 16.80 -8.23
N ALA A 199 22.64 17.43 -8.43
CA ALA A 199 21.35 16.75 -8.62
C ALA A 199 21.39 15.73 -9.77
N ALA A 200 21.88 16.14 -10.95
CA ALA A 200 22.02 15.25 -12.11
C ALA A 200 22.99 14.10 -11.84
N SER A 201 24.12 14.38 -11.16
CA SER A 201 25.13 13.38 -10.84
C SER A 201 24.62 12.34 -9.83
N ARG A 202 23.82 12.78 -8.84
CA ARG A 202 23.20 11.91 -7.84
C ARG A 202 22.24 10.91 -8.47
N VAL A 203 21.34 11.38 -9.35
CA VAL A 203 20.42 10.49 -10.09
C VAL A 203 21.20 9.47 -10.94
N LEU A 204 22.24 9.91 -11.67
CA LEU A 204 23.10 9.03 -12.44
C LEU A 204 23.84 8.00 -11.57
N SER A 205 24.30 8.41 -10.38
CA SER A 205 24.92 7.54 -9.38
C SER A 205 23.95 6.48 -8.88
N GLY A 206 22.73 6.90 -8.50
CA GLY A 206 21.69 6.00 -8.03
C GLY A 206 21.28 4.96 -9.08
N LEU A 207 21.14 5.38 -10.35
CA LEU A 207 20.92 4.44 -11.46
C LEU A 207 22.09 3.45 -11.61
N ALA A 208 23.34 3.92 -11.48
CA ALA A 208 24.51 3.05 -11.59
C ALA A 208 24.55 2.01 -10.46
N VAL A 209 24.23 2.42 -9.23
CA VAL A 209 24.11 1.54 -8.05
C VAL A 209 23.00 0.52 -8.23
N GLN A 210 21.80 0.97 -8.65
CA GLN A 210 20.68 0.07 -8.94
C GLN A 210 21.07 -1.06 -9.90
N GLY A 211 21.72 -0.70 -11.00
CA GLY A 211 22.16 -1.67 -11.99
C GLY A 211 23.29 -2.59 -11.54
N GLY A 212 23.94 -2.29 -10.41
CA GLY A 212 24.93 -3.13 -9.75
C GLY A 212 24.34 -4.17 -8.79
N PHE A 213 23.08 -4.03 -8.38
CA PHE A 213 22.45 -4.98 -7.46
C PHE A 213 22.33 -6.38 -8.08
N LYS A 214 22.73 -7.40 -7.31
CA LYS A 214 22.62 -8.82 -7.71
C LYS A 214 21.16 -9.19 -8.02
N ASP A 215 20.22 -8.65 -7.25
CA ASP A 215 18.81 -9.08 -7.25
C ASP A 215 17.89 -8.16 -8.07
N LEU A 216 18.45 -7.24 -8.86
CA LEU A 216 17.69 -6.31 -9.72
C LEU A 216 16.66 -7.08 -10.58
N LYS A 217 15.40 -6.63 -10.55
CA LYS A 217 14.31 -7.21 -11.35
C LYS A 217 14.29 -6.63 -12.77
N GLY A 218 13.99 -7.50 -13.74
CA GLY A 218 13.95 -7.19 -15.17
C GLY A 218 15.33 -7.25 -15.84
N ASP A 219 15.38 -6.82 -17.11
CA ASP A 219 16.62 -6.84 -17.89
C ASP A 219 17.67 -5.89 -17.30
N ARG A 220 18.90 -6.40 -17.14
CA ARG A 220 20.02 -5.58 -16.67
C ARG A 220 20.46 -4.58 -17.75
N PRO A 221 20.64 -3.29 -17.41
CA PRO A 221 21.09 -2.30 -18.37
C PRO A 221 22.56 -2.50 -18.76
N ARG A 222 22.92 -2.12 -19.99
CA ARG A 222 24.30 -2.19 -20.48
C ARG A 222 25.06 -0.88 -20.19
N GLY A 223 26.39 -0.97 -20.05
CA GLY A 223 27.26 0.23 -19.99
C GLY A 223 27.36 0.94 -18.64
N LEU A 224 26.80 0.37 -17.56
CA LEU A 224 26.69 1.04 -16.26
C LEU A 224 28.01 1.27 -15.52
N LYS A 225 29.05 0.44 -15.74
CA LYS A 225 30.38 0.66 -15.12
C LYS A 225 30.97 2.02 -15.52
N LYS A 226 30.80 2.42 -16.78
CA LYS A 226 31.27 3.71 -17.29
C LYS A 226 30.41 4.87 -16.75
N LEU A 227 29.12 4.63 -16.53
CA LEU A 227 28.21 5.57 -15.88
C LEU A 227 28.67 5.86 -14.44
N ALA A 228 28.85 4.81 -13.62
CA ALA A 228 29.26 4.90 -12.22
C ALA A 228 30.52 5.76 -12.02
N LYS A 229 31.58 5.46 -12.78
CA LYS A 229 32.85 6.20 -12.68
C LYS A 229 32.67 7.68 -13.00
N LYS A 230 32.00 7.99 -14.10
CA LYS A 230 31.81 9.38 -14.57
C LYS A 230 30.90 10.18 -13.65
N SER A 231 29.82 9.58 -13.12
CA SER A 231 28.92 10.24 -12.19
C SER A 231 29.62 10.52 -10.87
N ALA A 232 30.40 9.57 -10.34
CA ALA A 232 31.16 9.75 -9.10
C ALA A 232 32.21 10.87 -9.21
N GLU A 233 33.00 10.89 -10.30
CA GLU A 233 33.98 11.94 -10.55
C GLU A 233 33.32 13.34 -10.63
N ALA A 234 32.22 13.45 -11.37
CA ALA A 234 31.50 14.71 -11.51
C ALA A 234 30.81 15.15 -10.21
N LEU A 235 30.22 14.21 -9.46
CA LEU A 235 29.59 14.47 -8.17
C LEU A 235 30.60 14.97 -7.14
N SER A 236 31.74 14.28 -7.03
CA SER A 236 32.82 14.64 -6.10
C SER A 236 33.37 16.04 -6.39
N GLU A 237 33.63 16.35 -7.66
CA GLU A 237 34.10 17.68 -8.06
C GLU A 237 33.06 18.78 -7.82
N ALA A 238 31.79 18.53 -8.17
CA ALA A 238 30.72 19.50 -7.97
C ALA A 238 30.48 19.78 -6.49
N ARG A 239 30.49 18.75 -5.63
CA ARG A 239 30.37 18.90 -4.16
C ARG A 239 31.53 19.70 -3.57
N ARG A 240 32.78 19.42 -3.97
CA ARG A 240 33.95 20.19 -3.52
C ARG A 240 33.86 21.67 -3.86
N ARG A 241 33.38 22.00 -5.06
CA ARG A 241 33.19 23.39 -5.49
C ARG A 241 32.03 24.03 -4.75
N LEU A 242 30.89 23.33 -4.65
CA LEU A 242 29.68 23.84 -4.00
C LEU A 242 29.88 24.07 -2.50
N ALA A 243 30.69 23.24 -1.83
CA ALA A 243 31.02 23.43 -0.42
C ALA A 243 31.67 24.79 -0.13
N LYS A 244 32.34 25.42 -1.11
CA LYS A 244 32.89 26.77 -0.97
C LYS A 244 31.81 27.86 -1.04
N ASP A 245 30.70 27.56 -1.71
CA ASP A 245 29.59 28.50 -1.94
C ASP A 245 28.49 28.39 -0.87
N LEU A 246 28.38 27.24 -0.19
CA LEU A 246 27.34 26.99 0.84
C LEU A 246 27.64 27.63 2.20
N GLY A 247 28.82 28.23 2.39
CA GLY A 247 29.23 28.82 3.66
C GLY A 247 29.71 27.79 4.68
N GLU A 248 30.00 28.27 5.90
CA GLU A 248 30.36 27.42 7.03
C GLU A 248 29.12 26.65 7.53
N PRO A 249 29.27 25.40 8.01
CA PRO A 249 28.18 24.67 8.64
C PRO A 249 27.65 25.40 9.88
N LEU A 250 26.34 25.33 10.11
CA LEU A 250 25.72 25.94 11.28
C LEU A 250 26.08 25.17 12.57
N THR A 251 26.25 25.91 13.65
CA THR A 251 26.37 25.37 15.00
C THR A 251 25.00 24.97 15.55
N LEU A 252 24.99 24.18 16.63
CA LEU A 252 23.74 23.78 17.30
C LEU A 252 22.99 25.00 17.87
N ASP A 253 23.72 25.98 18.42
CA ASP A 253 23.13 27.21 18.97
C ASP A 253 22.47 28.04 17.86
N GLU A 254 23.14 28.23 16.71
CA GLU A 254 22.56 28.93 15.55
C GLU A 254 21.31 28.24 14.99
N LEU A 255 21.24 26.90 15.07
CA LEU A 255 20.04 26.17 14.67
C LEU A 255 18.89 26.37 15.68
N TYR A 256 19.18 26.42 16.98
CA TYR A 256 18.18 26.66 18.02
C TYR A 256 17.67 28.11 18.04
N ASP A 257 18.49 29.06 17.61
CA ASP A 257 18.13 30.48 17.52
C ASP A 257 17.19 30.79 16.33
N MET A 258 16.91 29.81 15.45
CA MET A 258 15.97 29.98 14.34
C MET A 258 14.52 30.04 14.81
N GLU A 259 13.80 31.07 14.38
CA GLU A 259 12.36 31.18 14.60
C GLU A 259 11.58 30.16 13.75
N GLU A 260 10.33 29.84 14.11
CA GLU A 260 9.54 28.81 13.41
C GLU A 260 9.34 29.11 11.90
N SER A 261 9.28 30.37 11.50
CA SER A 261 9.26 30.74 10.08
C SER A 261 10.58 30.44 9.37
N GLU A 262 11.70 30.59 10.07
CA GLU A 262 13.04 30.37 9.54
C GLU A 262 13.34 28.87 9.41
N THR A 263 12.96 28.06 10.41
CA THR A 263 13.10 26.59 10.35
C THR A 263 12.31 26.01 9.17
N ARG A 264 11.10 26.51 8.89
CA ARG A 264 10.32 26.13 7.70
C ARG A 264 11.00 26.53 6.39
N ALA A 265 11.50 27.77 6.31
CA ALA A 265 12.23 28.25 5.14
C ALA A 265 13.50 27.40 4.90
N PHE A 266 14.19 27.05 5.98
CA PHE A 266 15.36 26.17 5.98
C PHE A 266 14.99 24.78 5.43
N THR A 267 13.99 24.10 6.00
CA THR A 267 13.55 22.78 5.53
C THR A 267 13.18 22.80 4.04
N LYS A 268 12.45 23.82 3.58
CA LYS A 268 12.08 23.97 2.15
C LYS A 268 13.29 24.16 1.25
N LEU A 269 14.28 24.94 1.69
CA LEU A 269 15.50 25.20 0.94
C LEU A 269 16.41 23.96 0.85
N HIS A 270 16.42 23.13 1.89
CA HIS A 270 17.40 22.07 2.12
C HIS A 270 16.90 20.64 1.92
N ARG A 271 15.66 20.47 1.45
CA ARG A 271 15.00 19.16 1.18
C ARG A 271 15.63 18.27 0.11
N ASP A 272 16.74 18.66 -0.52
CA ASP A 272 17.45 17.85 -1.51
C ASP A 272 18.97 17.92 -1.27
N MET A 273 19.67 16.79 -1.28
CA MET A 273 21.13 16.79 -1.03
C MET A 273 21.98 17.36 -2.18
N SER A 274 21.38 17.94 -3.21
CA SER A 274 22.07 18.91 -4.08
C SER A 274 22.32 20.25 -3.37
N ARG A 275 21.56 20.54 -2.31
CA ARG A 275 21.74 21.66 -1.39
C ARG A 275 21.33 21.24 0.03
N PRO A 276 22.04 20.30 0.66
CA PRO A 276 21.65 19.79 1.98
C PRO A 276 21.73 20.89 3.04
N GLY A 277 20.99 20.72 4.14
CA GLY A 277 21.19 21.46 5.38
C GLY A 277 22.51 21.02 6.00
N LEU A 278 23.30 21.96 6.50
CA LEU A 278 24.66 21.73 6.97
C LEU A 278 24.79 22.15 8.43
N SER A 279 25.32 21.25 9.25
CA SER A 279 25.71 21.58 10.62
C SER A 279 27.03 20.94 11.02
N VAL A 280 27.57 21.43 12.12
CA VAL A 280 28.73 20.86 12.81
C VAL A 280 28.34 20.52 14.24
N THR A 281 28.79 19.37 14.73
CA THR A 281 28.53 18.94 16.11
C THR A 281 29.31 19.81 17.11
N PRO A 282 28.90 19.89 18.40
CA PRO A 282 29.47 20.85 19.35
C PRO A 282 31.00 20.81 19.52
N ARG A 283 31.63 19.63 19.50
CA ARG A 283 33.10 19.47 19.56
C ARG A 283 33.77 19.43 18.19
N GLY A 284 33.01 19.62 17.11
CA GLY A 284 33.51 19.56 15.73
C GLY A 284 33.89 18.16 15.27
N TRP A 285 33.44 17.11 15.96
CA TRP A 285 33.77 15.72 15.62
C TRP A 285 33.11 15.25 14.32
N TYR A 286 31.99 15.88 13.96
CA TYR A 286 31.27 15.54 12.75
C TYR A 286 30.71 16.77 12.04
N ARG A 287 30.71 16.67 10.71
CA ARG A 287 29.83 17.46 9.84
C ARG A 287 28.58 16.63 9.52
N VAL A 288 27.42 17.24 9.62
CA VAL A 288 26.13 16.60 9.27
C VAL A 288 25.54 17.27 8.04
N GLU A 289 25.12 16.48 7.06
CA GLU A 289 24.41 16.93 5.86
C GLU A 289 23.05 16.25 5.82
N SER A 290 21.95 17.01 5.83
CA SER A 290 20.61 16.45 5.85
C SER A 290 19.76 16.98 4.70
N SER A 291 18.96 16.11 4.11
CA SER A 291 17.82 16.50 3.26
C SER A 291 16.48 16.23 3.93
N CYS A 292 16.51 15.83 5.20
CA CYS A 292 15.33 15.45 5.96
C CYS A 292 14.64 16.64 6.64
N GLY A 293 15.28 17.81 6.74
CA GLY A 293 14.72 19.01 7.37
C GLY A 293 15.47 19.45 8.63
N TRP A 294 14.95 20.48 9.29
CA TRP A 294 15.57 21.15 10.43
C TRP A 294 15.54 20.28 11.69
N GLU A 295 14.39 19.69 12.05
CA GLU A 295 14.26 18.90 13.29
C GLU A 295 15.21 17.70 13.27
N THR A 296 15.31 17.03 12.12
CA THR A 296 16.24 15.93 11.88
C THR A 296 17.69 16.40 12.00
N LEU A 297 18.04 17.55 11.40
CA LEU A 297 19.39 18.07 11.44
C LEU A 297 19.80 18.40 12.89
N VAL A 298 18.94 19.09 13.64
CA VAL A 298 19.14 19.41 15.06
C VAL A 298 19.29 18.15 15.89
N GLY A 299 18.35 17.20 15.78
CA GLY A 299 18.36 15.97 16.55
C GLY A 299 19.64 15.17 16.36
N VAL A 300 20.06 14.96 15.11
CA VAL A 300 21.31 14.26 14.79
C VAL A 300 22.53 15.04 15.29
N THR A 301 22.58 16.35 15.08
CA THR A 301 23.71 17.18 15.51
C THR A 301 23.89 17.15 17.03
N ARG A 302 22.78 17.12 17.76
CA ARG A 302 22.74 17.06 19.23
C ARG A 302 23.26 15.72 19.77
N THR A 303 22.86 14.59 19.18
CA THR A 303 23.09 13.26 19.78
C THR A 303 24.32 12.53 19.22
N LEU A 304 24.82 12.90 18.05
CA LEU A 304 25.85 12.13 17.33
C LEU A 304 27.17 11.97 18.12
N GLU A 305 27.59 12.98 18.86
CA GLU A 305 28.80 12.90 19.69
C GLU A 305 28.63 11.96 20.88
N ALA A 306 27.42 11.83 21.45
CA ALA A 306 27.14 10.86 22.51
C ALA A 306 27.23 9.43 22.00
N HIS A 307 26.69 9.14 20.81
CA HIS A 307 26.87 7.84 20.14
C HIS A 307 28.35 7.51 19.90
N HIS A 308 29.14 8.48 19.44
CA HIS A 308 30.58 8.31 19.27
C HIS A 308 31.28 8.07 20.61
N GLN A 309 31.01 8.89 21.63
CA GLN A 309 31.63 8.77 22.95
C GLN A 309 31.32 7.42 23.59
N ARG A 310 30.10 6.91 23.44
CA ARG A 310 29.70 5.57 23.87
C ARG A 310 30.56 4.49 23.24
N LEU A 311 30.82 4.59 21.94
CA LEU A 311 31.70 3.65 21.23
C LEU A 311 33.15 3.80 21.65
N ALA A 312 33.67 5.02 21.78
CA ALA A 312 35.03 5.27 22.26
C ALA A 312 35.26 4.69 23.68
N ASN A 313 34.29 4.90 24.59
CA ASN A 313 34.31 4.32 25.93
C ASN A 313 34.31 2.79 25.88
N TRP A 314 33.54 2.21 24.96
CA TRP A 314 33.42 0.77 24.82
C TRP A 314 34.65 0.10 24.20
N PHE A 315 35.23 0.69 23.16
CA PHE A 315 36.47 0.22 22.54
C PHE A 315 37.72 0.51 23.41
N GLY A 316 37.60 1.45 24.35
CA GLY A 316 38.69 1.89 25.23
C GLY A 316 39.62 2.92 24.59
N GLU A 317 39.42 3.27 23.31
CA GLU A 317 40.16 4.30 22.60
C GLU A 317 39.29 4.97 21.51
N ASP A 318 39.57 6.25 21.23
CA ASP A 318 39.04 6.99 20.08
C ASP A 318 40.13 7.10 19.00
N PRO A 319 40.04 6.35 17.89
CA PRO A 319 41.03 6.42 16.80
C PRO A 319 40.82 7.60 15.85
N PHE A 320 39.83 8.48 16.13
CA PHE A 320 39.44 9.58 15.26
C PHE A 320 39.77 10.97 15.84
N VAL A 321 40.59 11.04 16.89
CA VAL A 321 41.08 12.33 17.41
C VAL A 321 41.72 13.15 16.28
N GLY A 322 41.16 14.32 16.00
CA GLY A 322 41.60 15.20 14.90
C GLY A 322 41.19 14.74 13.49
N ARG A 323 40.32 13.73 13.37
CA ARG A 323 39.81 13.18 12.11
C ARG A 323 38.26 13.21 12.10
N PRO A 324 37.65 14.36 11.75
CA PRO A 324 36.20 14.51 11.74
C PRO A 324 35.50 13.53 10.78
N GLY A 325 34.33 13.03 11.20
CA GLY A 325 33.45 12.22 10.37
C GLY A 325 32.46 13.05 9.56
N LEU A 326 31.79 12.40 8.60
CA LEU A 326 30.69 12.98 7.83
C LEU A 326 29.45 12.10 7.98
N VAL A 327 28.33 12.69 8.40
CA VAL A 327 27.03 11.99 8.44
C VAL A 327 26.10 12.60 7.41
N ARG A 328 25.46 11.75 6.61
CA ARG A 328 24.41 12.14 5.66
C ARG A 328 23.08 11.51 6.03
N VAL A 329 22.01 12.29 6.03
CA VAL A 329 20.65 11.78 6.30
C VAL A 329 19.74 12.05 5.11
N VAL A 330 19.12 10.99 4.60
CA VAL A 330 18.21 11.03 3.45
C VAL A 330 16.87 10.39 3.79
N PRO A 331 15.75 10.84 3.19
CA PRO A 331 14.45 10.28 3.56
C PRO A 331 14.14 8.94 2.87
N GLU A 332 14.64 8.74 1.64
CA GLU A 332 14.21 7.63 0.78
C GLU A 332 15.36 6.72 0.37
N ALA A 333 15.03 5.48 -0.01
CA ALA A 333 15.98 4.50 -0.53
C ALA A 333 16.71 4.98 -1.79
N ALA A 334 16.04 5.76 -2.68
CA ALA A 334 16.70 6.44 -3.79
C ALA A 334 17.82 7.41 -3.37
N GLY A 335 17.71 8.00 -2.17
CA GLY A 335 18.77 8.81 -1.56
C GLY A 335 19.99 7.95 -1.23
N LEU A 336 19.79 6.81 -0.57
CA LEU A 336 20.86 5.86 -0.25
C LEU A 336 21.58 5.36 -1.51
N GLU A 337 20.84 5.04 -2.55
CA GLU A 337 21.41 4.68 -3.87
C GLU A 337 22.25 5.81 -4.46
N SER A 338 21.76 7.04 -4.36
CA SER A 338 22.50 8.20 -4.87
C SER A 338 23.83 8.41 -4.15
N GLU A 339 23.90 8.04 -2.86
CA GLU A 339 25.11 8.10 -2.04
C GLU A 339 26.01 6.87 -2.14
N GLY A 340 25.56 5.76 -2.75
CA GLY A 340 26.39 4.60 -3.03
C GLY A 340 26.10 3.33 -2.24
N THR A 341 24.87 3.17 -1.71
CA THR A 341 24.53 1.99 -0.88
C THR A 341 24.92 0.66 -1.54
N PRO A 342 25.53 -0.29 -0.79
CA PRO A 342 25.89 -1.60 -1.33
C PRO A 342 24.66 -2.51 -1.55
N PHE A 343 23.59 -2.30 -0.77
CA PHE A 343 22.40 -3.14 -0.79
C PHE A 343 21.12 -2.30 -0.90
N TRP A 344 20.12 -2.84 -1.61
CA TRP A 344 18.84 -2.16 -1.82
C TRP A 344 17.95 -2.13 -0.57
N TRP A 345 18.18 -3.04 0.38
CA TRP A 345 17.42 -3.19 1.62
C TRP A 345 18.07 -2.49 2.83
N ALA A 346 19.23 -1.87 2.64
CA ALA A 346 19.97 -1.21 3.73
C ALA A 346 19.18 -0.03 4.32
N GLY A 347 19.21 0.11 5.65
CA GLY A 347 18.70 1.29 6.37
C GLY A 347 19.74 2.41 6.51
N GLY A 348 21.02 2.05 6.41
CA GLY A 348 22.17 2.93 6.41
C GLY A 348 23.40 2.19 5.88
N PHE A 349 24.51 2.89 5.71
CA PHE A 349 25.80 2.26 5.47
C PHE A 349 26.96 3.17 5.88
N GLN A 350 28.07 2.55 6.29
CA GLN A 350 29.35 3.20 6.52
C GLN A 350 30.32 3.02 5.34
N GLY A 351 30.85 4.12 4.82
CA GLY A 351 31.89 4.15 3.78
C GLY A 351 33.07 5.04 4.17
N GLY A 352 34.16 4.44 4.67
CA GLY A 352 35.32 5.20 5.16
C GLY A 352 34.93 6.04 6.39
N ASP A 353 35.07 7.36 6.32
CA ASP A 353 34.60 8.30 7.36
C ASP A 353 33.19 8.85 7.10
N THR A 354 32.48 8.35 6.08
CA THR A 354 31.13 8.80 5.74
C THR A 354 30.09 7.78 6.20
N THR A 355 29.21 8.19 7.11
CA THR A 355 27.99 7.48 7.48
C THR A 355 26.83 8.01 6.66
N VAL A 356 26.00 7.15 6.09
CA VAL A 356 24.76 7.56 5.41
C VAL A 356 23.60 6.80 6.03
N MET A 357 22.60 7.53 6.50
CA MET A 357 21.39 6.97 7.09
C MET A 357 20.15 7.34 6.29
N ARG A 358 19.22 6.39 6.21
CA ARG A 358 17.85 6.66 5.80
C ARG A 358 16.98 6.94 7.02
N PHE A 359 16.20 8.02 6.97
CA PHE A 359 15.26 8.38 8.02
C PHE A 359 13.91 8.81 7.45
N SER A 360 12.88 7.99 7.64
CA SER A 360 11.53 8.22 7.16
C SER A 360 10.51 7.84 8.24
N CYS A 361 9.61 8.76 8.56
CA CYS A 361 8.55 8.61 9.57
C CYS A 361 9.06 7.95 10.87
N GLY A 362 9.74 8.72 11.73
CA GLY A 362 10.39 8.22 12.95
C GLY A 362 10.62 9.29 14.01
N ASN A 363 11.32 8.92 15.08
CA ASN A 363 11.82 9.81 16.13
C ASN A 363 13.37 9.79 16.15
N ILE A 364 13.98 10.74 16.88
CA ILE A 364 15.44 10.89 16.89
C ILE A 364 16.10 9.70 17.59
N GLU A 365 15.47 9.17 18.64
CA GLU A 365 15.95 7.97 19.34
C GLU A 365 16.08 6.76 18.40
N GLY A 366 15.05 6.48 17.60
CA GLY A 366 15.06 5.41 16.61
C GLY A 366 16.17 5.57 15.56
N LEU A 367 16.45 6.80 15.13
CA LEU A 367 17.56 7.12 14.24
C LEU A 367 18.93 6.90 14.92
N GLY A 368 19.03 7.23 16.20
CA GLY A 368 20.24 7.06 17.02
C GLY A 368 20.73 5.60 17.06
N HIS A 369 19.80 4.63 17.18
CA HIS A 369 20.11 3.21 17.13
C HIS A 369 20.81 2.80 15.82
N GLY A 370 20.30 3.31 14.69
CA GLY A 370 20.92 3.11 13.38
C GLY A 370 22.27 3.83 13.23
N LEU A 371 22.39 5.06 13.74
CA LEU A 371 23.67 5.78 13.73
C LEU A 371 24.74 5.05 14.53
N THR A 372 24.40 4.53 15.71
CA THR A 372 25.34 3.75 16.54
C THR A 372 25.77 2.48 15.82
N HIS A 373 24.85 1.79 15.14
CA HIS A 373 25.17 0.62 14.31
C HIS A 373 26.22 0.95 13.23
N GLU A 374 25.99 2.01 12.43
CA GLU A 374 26.91 2.36 11.36
C GLU A 374 28.25 2.94 11.88
N LEU A 375 28.22 3.69 12.98
CA LEU A 375 29.45 4.19 13.60
C LEU A 375 30.31 3.05 14.15
N THR A 376 29.72 1.93 14.60
CA THR A 376 30.49 0.73 14.96
C THR A 376 31.32 0.23 13.78
N HIS A 377 30.77 0.23 12.56
CA HIS A 377 31.52 -0.11 11.34
C HIS A 377 32.68 0.86 11.08
N ARG A 378 32.52 2.14 11.45
CA ARG A 378 33.59 3.16 11.34
C ARG A 378 34.75 2.80 12.26
N PHE A 379 34.47 2.56 13.54
CA PHE A 379 35.47 2.16 14.54
C PHE A 379 36.16 0.86 14.12
N ASP A 380 35.40 -0.15 13.75
CA ASP A 380 35.90 -1.45 13.31
C ASP A 380 36.84 -1.35 12.10
N GLY A 381 36.49 -0.54 11.11
CA GLY A 381 37.30 -0.35 9.92
C GLY A 381 38.71 0.19 10.22
N VAL A 382 38.89 0.88 11.34
CA VAL A 382 40.19 1.43 11.78
C VAL A 382 40.89 0.55 12.80
N LEU A 383 40.17 0.10 13.84
CA LEU A 383 40.75 -0.65 14.95
C LEU A 383 40.98 -2.13 14.60
N PHE A 384 40.06 -2.72 13.85
CA PHE A 384 40.01 -4.15 13.57
C PHE A 384 39.69 -4.42 12.09
N PRO A 385 40.57 -4.00 11.15
CA PRO A 385 40.33 -4.22 9.73
C PRO A 385 40.32 -5.71 9.38
N GLY A 386 39.59 -6.07 8.32
CA GLY A 386 39.57 -7.44 7.78
C GLY A 386 38.75 -8.46 8.59
N GLN A 387 37.92 -8.01 9.53
CA GLN A 387 36.96 -8.86 10.22
C GLN A 387 35.94 -9.49 9.24
N PRO A 388 35.45 -10.70 9.52
CA PRO A 388 34.41 -11.34 8.72
C PRO A 388 33.05 -10.66 8.91
N ALA A 389 32.19 -10.74 7.89
CA ALA A 389 30.89 -10.06 7.86
C ALA A 389 29.99 -10.40 9.07
N TRP A 390 29.97 -11.66 9.53
CA TRP A 390 29.17 -12.06 10.69
C TRP A 390 29.55 -11.31 11.97
N LEU A 391 30.85 -11.03 12.16
CA LEU A 391 31.33 -10.36 13.36
C LEU A 391 31.08 -8.85 13.28
N VAL A 392 31.33 -8.26 12.12
CA VAL A 392 31.11 -6.83 11.85
C VAL A 392 29.63 -6.49 12.02
N GLU A 393 28.73 -7.22 11.34
CA GLU A 393 27.28 -6.98 11.44
C GLU A 393 26.73 -7.38 12.81
N GLY A 394 27.15 -8.52 13.37
CA GLY A 394 26.67 -8.99 14.66
C GLY A 394 26.99 -8.06 15.82
N LYS A 395 28.20 -7.52 15.85
CA LYS A 395 28.63 -6.50 16.82
C LYS A 395 27.87 -5.19 16.64
N ALA A 396 27.71 -4.73 15.41
CA ALA A 396 26.97 -3.51 15.11
C ALA A 396 25.48 -3.61 15.51
N VAL A 397 24.84 -4.79 15.33
CA VAL A 397 23.48 -5.04 15.84
C VAL A 397 23.44 -4.93 17.37
N TRP A 398 24.43 -5.47 18.08
CA TRP A 398 24.51 -5.37 19.54
C TRP A 398 24.70 -3.93 20.01
N THR A 399 25.66 -3.20 19.47
CA THR A 399 25.90 -1.80 19.86
C THR A 399 24.71 -0.91 19.50
N GLY A 400 24.03 -1.22 18.41
CA GLY A 400 22.82 -0.51 18.02
C GLY A 400 21.66 -0.69 19.00
N ALA A 401 21.62 -1.79 19.77
CA ALA A 401 20.49 -2.12 20.65
C ALA A 401 20.79 -2.01 22.16
N ALA A 402 22.06 -2.02 22.57
CA ALA A 402 22.48 -2.13 23.96
C ALA A 402 22.46 -0.81 24.76
N TYR A 403 21.48 0.08 24.53
CA TYR A 403 21.29 1.32 25.29
C TYR A 403 19.85 1.83 25.15
N GLY A 404 19.44 2.75 26.02
CA GLY A 404 18.05 3.22 26.11
C GLY A 404 17.86 4.63 25.54
N ASP A 405 18.74 5.55 25.92
CA ASP A 405 18.68 6.97 25.54
C ASP A 405 19.87 7.34 24.64
N SER A 406 19.64 8.15 23.61
CA SER A 406 20.69 8.57 22.68
C SER A 406 21.83 9.35 23.35
N MET A 407 21.60 9.93 24.52
CA MET A 407 22.60 10.62 25.33
C MET A 407 23.39 9.70 26.28
N ASP A 408 23.01 8.41 26.42
CA ASP A 408 23.75 7.47 27.26
C ASP A 408 25.21 7.36 26.78
N GLU A 409 26.22 7.41 27.64
CA GLU A 409 27.63 7.23 27.21
C GLU A 409 28.16 5.81 27.46
N ALA A 410 27.31 4.89 27.92
CA ALA A 410 27.66 3.51 28.20
C ALA A 410 26.64 2.54 27.57
N PHE A 411 27.10 1.33 27.26
CA PHE A 411 26.22 0.24 26.87
C PHE A 411 25.78 -0.58 28.08
N VAL A 412 24.59 -1.19 27.98
CA VAL A 412 24.10 -2.20 28.91
C VAL A 412 24.86 -3.51 28.68
N GLU A 413 25.80 -3.83 29.57
CA GLU A 413 26.78 -4.90 29.39
C GLU A 413 26.16 -6.27 29.11
N ARG A 414 25.12 -6.66 29.87
CA ARG A 414 24.41 -7.94 29.71
C ARG A 414 23.21 -7.87 28.75
N HIS A 415 23.19 -6.91 27.83
CA HIS A 415 22.10 -6.79 26.85
C HIS A 415 22.10 -7.95 25.85
N ILE A 416 20.90 -8.45 25.55
CA ILE A 416 20.68 -9.45 24.51
C ILE A 416 19.27 -9.35 23.90
N LEU A 417 19.14 -9.60 22.59
CA LEU A 417 17.87 -9.67 21.89
C LEU A 417 17.44 -11.14 21.78
N PHE A 418 16.57 -11.58 22.70
CA PHE A 418 16.12 -12.98 22.76
C PHE A 418 15.57 -13.45 21.41
N GLY A 419 14.71 -12.65 20.78
CA GLY A 419 14.12 -12.98 19.48
C GLY A 419 15.16 -13.17 18.36
N THR A 420 16.25 -12.41 18.38
CA THR A 420 17.32 -12.52 17.36
C THR A 420 18.14 -13.80 17.55
N VAL A 421 18.50 -14.15 18.79
CA VAL A 421 19.22 -15.39 19.10
C VAL A 421 18.35 -16.61 18.80
N GLU A 422 17.08 -16.54 19.18
CA GLU A 422 16.10 -17.57 18.86
C GLU A 422 15.96 -17.75 17.32
N ALA A 423 15.87 -16.65 16.57
CA ALA A 423 15.78 -16.71 15.11
C ALA A 423 17.01 -17.37 14.48
N ALA A 424 18.22 -17.11 14.99
CA ALA A 424 19.44 -17.77 14.52
C ALA A 424 19.37 -19.30 14.74
N TRP A 425 18.89 -19.73 15.92
CA TRP A 425 18.67 -21.14 16.23
C TRP A 425 17.64 -21.78 15.29
N ILE A 426 16.49 -21.13 15.08
CA ILE A 426 15.41 -21.61 14.19
C ILE A 426 15.91 -21.73 12.74
N LYS A 427 16.74 -20.79 12.28
CA LYS A 427 17.39 -20.84 10.96
C LYS A 427 18.45 -21.94 10.84
N GLY A 428 18.76 -22.66 11.92
CA GLY A 428 19.65 -23.82 11.94
C GLY A 428 21.12 -23.49 12.13
N TYR A 429 21.47 -22.28 12.58
CA TYR A 429 22.88 -21.88 12.80
C TYR A 429 23.54 -22.57 14.00
N GLY A 430 22.79 -23.31 14.83
CA GLY A 430 23.36 -24.24 15.80
C GLY A 430 23.92 -25.54 15.19
N LYS A 431 23.69 -25.81 13.89
CA LYS A 431 24.25 -26.98 13.21
C LYS A 431 25.68 -26.69 12.74
N LEU A 432 26.57 -27.67 12.92
CA LEU A 432 27.98 -27.60 12.54
C LEU A 432 28.21 -27.05 11.12
N SER A 433 27.48 -27.55 10.12
CA SER A 433 27.67 -27.14 8.72
C SER A 433 27.35 -25.66 8.50
N LYS A 434 26.23 -25.18 9.03
CA LYS A 434 25.77 -23.80 8.83
C LYS A 434 26.59 -22.80 9.64
N LEU A 435 27.03 -23.19 10.84
CA LEU A 435 27.97 -22.41 11.63
C LEU A 435 29.33 -22.29 10.93
N ARG A 436 29.82 -23.38 10.32
CA ARG A 436 31.05 -23.38 9.53
C ARG A 436 30.94 -22.40 8.35
N GLU A 437 29.85 -22.45 7.57
CA GLU A 437 29.59 -21.51 6.47
C GLU A 437 29.57 -20.05 6.96
N LEU A 438 28.95 -19.77 8.11
CA LEU A 438 28.94 -18.44 8.74
C LEU A 438 30.36 -17.96 9.06
N ILE A 439 31.15 -18.78 9.76
CA ILE A 439 32.53 -18.44 10.16
C ILE A 439 33.42 -18.19 8.94
N GLN A 440 33.24 -19.00 7.89
CA GLN A 440 34.01 -18.87 6.64
C GLN A 440 33.56 -17.69 5.77
N GLY A 441 32.38 -17.12 6.02
CA GLY A 441 31.79 -16.06 5.19
C GLY A 441 31.22 -16.59 3.87
N GLU A 442 30.85 -17.87 3.83
CA GLU A 442 30.37 -18.59 2.65
C GLU A 442 28.83 -18.65 2.56
N ILE A 443 28.12 -17.99 3.48
CA ILE A 443 26.65 -17.99 3.50
C ILE A 443 26.06 -17.35 2.24
N GLU A 444 24.99 -17.95 1.72
CA GLU A 444 24.32 -17.46 0.49
C GLU A 444 23.56 -16.15 0.73
N GLU A 445 22.89 -16.04 1.88
CA GLU A 445 22.07 -14.90 2.28
C GLU A 445 22.84 -13.96 3.21
N TYR A 446 23.31 -12.82 2.68
CA TYR A 446 24.08 -11.85 3.44
C TYR A 446 23.34 -11.35 4.70
N ARG A 447 22.01 -11.24 4.66
CA ARG A 447 21.20 -10.77 5.80
C ARG A 447 21.30 -11.66 7.03
N ASP A 448 21.70 -12.91 6.87
CA ASP A 448 21.91 -13.80 8.00
C ASP A 448 23.15 -13.40 8.83
N ASN A 449 24.08 -12.59 8.30
CA ASN A 449 25.18 -12.01 9.11
C ASN A 449 24.65 -11.15 10.28
N TYR A 450 23.50 -10.50 10.12
CA TYR A 450 22.89 -9.69 11.19
C TYR A 450 22.33 -10.59 12.29
N VAL A 451 21.59 -11.64 11.93
CA VAL A 451 20.88 -12.49 12.90
C VAL A 451 21.81 -13.52 13.51
N ALA A 452 22.49 -14.31 12.67
CA ALA A 452 23.38 -15.38 13.11
C ALA A 452 24.71 -14.83 13.65
N GLY A 453 25.24 -13.78 13.02
CA GLY A 453 26.43 -13.10 13.50
C GLY A 453 26.21 -12.42 14.84
N TYR A 454 25.04 -11.81 15.07
CA TYR A 454 24.66 -11.29 16.39
C TYR A 454 24.66 -12.40 17.45
N ALA A 455 23.98 -13.51 17.17
CA ALA A 455 23.90 -14.63 18.11
C ALA A 455 25.30 -15.18 18.46
N LEU A 456 26.16 -15.35 17.46
CA LEU A 456 27.54 -15.82 17.66
C LEU A 456 28.39 -14.79 18.42
N PHE A 457 28.28 -13.49 18.09
CA PHE A 457 28.98 -12.43 18.81
C PHE A 457 28.58 -12.40 20.29
N VAL A 458 27.28 -12.45 20.60
CA VAL A 458 26.81 -12.43 21.98
C VAL A 458 27.22 -13.69 22.74
N TYR A 459 27.20 -14.85 22.10
CA TYR A 459 27.74 -16.08 22.70
C TYR A 459 29.22 -15.93 23.07
N LEU A 460 30.05 -15.44 22.14
CA LEU A 460 31.48 -15.20 22.39
C LEU A 460 31.74 -14.10 23.42
N ARG A 461 30.79 -13.19 23.62
CA ARG A 461 30.96 -12.07 24.54
C ARG A 461 30.49 -12.39 25.95
N LEU A 462 29.36 -13.06 26.08
CA LEU A 462 28.62 -13.14 27.35
C LEU A 462 28.46 -14.55 27.92
N TRP A 463 28.82 -15.61 27.17
CA TRP A 463 28.66 -16.97 27.66
C TRP A 463 29.60 -17.25 28.84
N GLU A 464 29.01 -17.76 29.92
CA GLU A 464 29.70 -18.08 31.17
C GLU A 464 29.59 -19.57 31.47
N GLU A 465 30.73 -20.20 31.81
CA GLU A 465 30.79 -21.52 32.42
C GLU A 465 31.52 -21.40 33.75
N GLU A 466 30.98 -22.03 34.80
CA GLU A 466 31.52 -21.96 36.16
C GLU A 466 31.72 -20.50 36.68
N GLY A 467 30.88 -19.57 36.19
CA GLY A 467 30.95 -18.14 36.52
C GLY A 467 32.09 -17.38 35.83
N GLN A 468 32.74 -17.98 34.82
CA GLN A 468 33.80 -17.36 34.03
C GLN A 468 33.34 -17.16 32.58
N ALA A 469 33.58 -15.97 32.04
CA ALA A 469 33.31 -15.68 30.64
C ALA A 469 34.30 -16.43 29.73
N VAL A 470 33.83 -17.50 29.08
CA VAL A 470 34.67 -18.52 28.41
C VAL A 470 35.48 -17.94 27.24
N PHE A 471 34.88 -17.03 26.48
CA PHE A 471 35.44 -16.54 25.21
C PHE A 471 35.80 -15.06 25.22
N ALA A 472 35.34 -14.30 26.22
CA ALA A 472 35.39 -12.84 26.21
C ALA A 472 36.82 -12.28 26.12
N SER A 473 37.78 -12.93 26.79
CA SER A 473 39.20 -12.55 26.76
C SER A 473 39.88 -12.89 25.42
N ALA A 474 39.39 -13.91 24.70
CA ALA A 474 39.93 -14.33 23.40
C ALA A 474 39.40 -13.47 22.24
N LEU A 475 38.24 -12.83 22.39
CA LEU A 475 37.59 -12.05 21.34
C LEU A 475 38.45 -10.88 20.82
N PRO A 476 39.09 -10.04 21.67
CA PRO A 476 40.04 -9.01 21.21
C PRO A 476 41.20 -9.58 20.40
N ARG A 477 41.77 -10.72 20.84
CA ARG A 477 42.87 -11.40 20.12
C ARG A 477 42.41 -11.85 18.73
N TYR A 478 41.22 -12.43 18.62
CA TYR A 478 40.66 -12.85 17.33
C TYR A 478 40.52 -11.64 16.38
N MET A 479 39.89 -10.56 16.84
CA MET A 479 39.66 -9.34 16.07
C MET A 479 40.96 -8.71 15.54
N GLN A 480 42.00 -8.63 16.38
CA GLN A 480 43.32 -8.11 15.98
C GLN A 480 44.03 -8.99 14.93
N GLY A 481 43.75 -10.31 14.93
CA GLY A 481 44.34 -11.27 14.00
C GLY A 481 43.64 -11.37 12.64
N CYS A 482 42.38 -10.95 12.52
CA CYS A 482 41.55 -11.19 11.33
C CYS A 482 42.22 -10.73 10.01
N ALA A 483 42.78 -9.52 9.95
CA ALA A 483 43.47 -9.01 8.75
C ALA A 483 44.61 -9.91 8.26
N LYS A 484 45.36 -10.53 9.20
CA LYS A 484 46.52 -11.38 8.88
C LYS A 484 46.11 -12.79 8.45
N HIS A 485 44.93 -13.23 8.89
CA HIS A 485 44.46 -14.60 8.73
C HIS A 485 43.23 -14.73 7.83
N GLY A 486 42.87 -13.70 7.05
CA GLY A 486 41.66 -13.68 6.22
C GLY A 486 41.52 -14.83 5.22
N GLY A 487 42.62 -15.45 4.79
CA GLY A 487 42.61 -16.65 3.91
C GLY A 487 42.33 -17.97 4.64
N ASN A 488 42.48 -18.01 5.97
CA ASN A 488 42.30 -19.20 6.82
C ASN A 488 41.35 -18.87 8.00
N SER A 489 40.23 -18.20 7.73
CA SER A 489 39.30 -17.67 8.74
C SER A 489 38.83 -18.70 9.76
N LEU A 490 38.53 -19.93 9.30
CA LEU A 490 38.11 -21.03 10.18
C LEU A 490 39.25 -21.51 11.09
N GLU A 491 40.45 -21.73 10.55
CA GLU A 491 41.60 -22.17 11.34
C GLU A 491 41.92 -21.16 12.44
N TRP A 492 41.95 -19.87 12.09
CA TRP A 492 42.18 -18.80 13.06
C TRP A 492 41.08 -18.74 14.13
N PHE A 493 39.82 -18.90 13.74
CA PHE A 493 38.70 -18.99 14.68
C PHE A 493 38.90 -20.12 15.70
N LEU A 494 39.26 -21.31 15.23
CA LEU A 494 39.49 -22.47 16.11
C LEU A 494 40.64 -22.23 17.08
N THR A 495 41.74 -21.63 16.63
CA THR A 495 42.87 -21.31 17.53
C THR A 495 42.54 -20.27 18.61
N CYS A 496 41.46 -19.51 18.46
CA CYS A 496 41.04 -18.51 19.44
C CYS A 496 39.92 -19.02 20.36
N PHE A 497 38.97 -19.79 19.83
CA PHE A 497 37.72 -20.11 20.54
C PHE A 497 37.47 -21.60 20.74
N ALA A 498 38.28 -22.48 20.14
CA ALA A 498 38.07 -23.93 20.18
C ALA A 498 39.40 -24.70 20.26
N ASP A 499 40.30 -24.25 21.15
CA ASP A 499 41.65 -24.78 21.37
C ASP A 499 41.74 -25.79 22.53
N GLY A 500 40.64 -26.08 23.22
CA GLY A 500 40.59 -26.94 24.42
C GLY A 500 41.17 -26.31 25.69
N GLY A 501 41.54 -25.03 25.67
CA GLY A 501 42.16 -24.32 26.80
C GLY A 501 41.19 -23.44 27.59
N GLU A 502 41.40 -23.26 28.90
CA GLU A 502 40.64 -22.31 29.75
C GLU A 502 39.11 -22.44 29.59
N LEU A 503 38.58 -23.66 29.73
CA LEU A 503 37.16 -24.02 29.55
C LEU A 503 36.62 -23.90 28.11
N ARG A 504 37.45 -23.50 27.13
CA ARG A 504 37.05 -23.50 25.72
C ARG A 504 36.96 -24.93 25.18
N PRO A 505 36.02 -25.19 24.25
CA PRO A 505 35.82 -26.51 23.63
C PRO A 505 37.03 -26.95 22.79
N GLU A 506 37.18 -28.26 22.55
CA GLU A 506 38.18 -28.81 21.65
C GLU A 506 37.58 -28.98 20.23
N GLY A 507 37.94 -28.07 19.32
CA GLY A 507 37.50 -28.13 17.92
C GLY A 507 36.08 -27.62 17.65
N LEU A 508 35.71 -27.63 16.36
CA LEU A 508 34.49 -26.96 15.88
C LEU A 508 33.21 -27.69 16.32
N GLU A 509 33.27 -29.01 16.42
CA GLU A 509 32.16 -29.88 16.79
C GLU A 509 31.66 -29.57 18.20
N GLU A 510 32.56 -29.51 19.18
CA GLU A 510 32.22 -29.17 20.57
C GLU A 510 31.78 -27.71 20.69
N PHE A 511 32.44 -26.79 19.98
CA PHE A 511 32.01 -25.39 19.91
C PHE A 511 30.57 -25.24 19.37
N ALA A 512 30.25 -25.95 18.28
CA ALA A 512 28.91 -25.93 17.70
C ALA A 512 27.87 -26.50 18.66
N ALA A 513 28.20 -27.53 19.44
CA ALA A 513 27.31 -28.09 20.46
C ALA A 513 27.03 -27.08 21.59
N GLY A 514 28.05 -26.38 22.08
CA GLY A 514 27.89 -25.30 23.06
C GLY A 514 27.03 -24.15 22.53
N PHE A 515 27.32 -23.68 21.30
CA PHE A 515 26.54 -22.63 20.65
C PHE A 515 25.09 -23.04 20.40
N ALA A 516 24.85 -24.29 20.01
CA ALA A 516 23.50 -24.85 19.89
C ALA A 516 22.75 -24.85 21.23
N SER A 517 23.43 -25.21 22.32
CA SER A 517 22.87 -25.16 23.67
C SER A 517 22.48 -23.74 24.07
N PHE A 518 23.36 -22.77 23.82
CA PHE A 518 23.11 -21.35 24.03
C PHE A 518 21.88 -20.86 23.24
N GLY A 519 21.87 -21.06 21.92
CA GLY A 519 20.77 -20.63 21.06
C GLY A 519 19.43 -21.28 21.45
N LYS A 520 19.43 -22.58 21.74
CA LYS A 520 18.26 -23.32 22.23
C LYS A 520 17.77 -22.78 23.56
N GLY A 521 18.66 -22.30 24.43
CA GLY A 521 18.31 -21.72 25.72
C GLY A 521 17.38 -20.51 25.63
N PHE A 522 17.40 -19.76 24.52
CA PHE A 522 16.49 -18.62 24.30
C PHE A 522 15.15 -19.01 23.67
N TYR A 523 15.02 -20.25 23.19
CA TYR A 523 13.80 -20.72 22.56
C TYR A 523 12.61 -20.61 23.51
N TRP A 524 11.61 -19.82 23.12
CA TRP A 524 10.48 -19.42 23.95
C TRP A 524 9.82 -20.55 24.76
N ASP A 525 9.72 -21.76 24.20
CA ASP A 525 9.03 -22.90 24.79
C ASP A 525 9.90 -23.76 25.74
N ALA A 526 11.22 -23.63 25.66
CA ALA A 526 12.15 -24.33 26.55
C ALA A 526 13.22 -23.36 27.06
N ARG A 527 12.79 -22.14 27.40
CA ARG A 527 13.70 -21.07 27.79
C ARG A 527 14.45 -21.47 29.05
N ALA A 528 15.78 -21.47 28.96
CA ALA A 528 16.63 -21.88 30.06
C ALA A 528 16.64 -20.83 31.17
N SER A 529 16.65 -21.25 32.43
CA SER A 529 16.59 -20.33 33.59
C SER A 529 17.74 -19.32 33.61
N TRP A 530 18.93 -19.72 33.15
CA TRP A 530 20.11 -18.84 33.07
C TRP A 530 19.92 -17.65 32.12
N THR A 531 18.93 -17.67 31.22
CA THR A 531 18.62 -16.53 30.35
C THR A 531 18.12 -15.30 31.12
N SER A 532 17.60 -15.49 32.34
CA SER A 532 17.18 -14.40 33.24
C SER A 532 18.32 -13.52 33.73
N ASN A 533 19.58 -13.96 33.54
CA ASN A 533 20.76 -13.16 33.87
C ASN A 533 21.03 -12.04 32.85
N TYR A 534 20.32 -12.03 31.71
CA TYR A 534 20.49 -11.02 30.67
C TYR A 534 19.35 -10.00 30.64
N VAL A 535 19.62 -8.85 30.04
CA VAL A 535 18.67 -7.74 29.88
C VAL A 535 18.13 -7.74 28.45
N ASP A 536 16.86 -8.13 28.27
CA ASP A 536 16.22 -8.22 26.95
C ASP A 536 15.48 -6.94 26.52
N SER A 537 15.16 -6.08 27.48
CA SER A 537 14.52 -4.78 27.25
C SER A 537 15.28 -3.69 28.00
N VAL A 538 15.81 -2.73 27.25
CA VAL A 538 16.39 -1.51 27.82
C VAL A 538 15.31 -0.43 27.77
N PRO A 539 14.93 0.20 28.90
CA PRO A 539 13.95 1.28 28.90
C PRO A 539 14.36 2.39 27.92
N GLN A 540 13.49 2.72 26.99
CA GLN A 540 13.69 3.81 26.03
C GLN A 540 12.97 5.07 26.49
N THR A 541 13.56 6.22 26.23
CA THR A 541 12.91 7.51 26.46
C THR A 541 11.83 7.71 25.40
N ALA A 542 10.62 8.11 25.81
CA ALA A 542 9.57 8.44 24.84
C ALA A 542 9.97 9.73 24.12
N ASP A 543 10.12 9.66 22.80
CA ASP A 543 10.48 10.80 21.94
C ASP A 543 9.37 11.06 20.93
N ASP A 544 9.12 12.34 20.65
CA ASP A 544 8.08 12.79 19.74
C ASP A 544 8.43 12.44 18.29
N TRP A 545 7.41 12.40 17.42
CA TRP A 545 7.63 12.25 16.00
C TRP A 545 8.36 13.46 15.42
N VAL A 546 9.28 13.21 14.49
CA VAL A 546 9.83 14.26 13.63
C VAL A 546 8.80 14.64 12.57
N TYR A 547 8.43 15.90 12.49
CA TYR A 547 7.41 16.45 11.58
C TYR A 547 8.00 17.17 10.37
N ASP A 548 9.33 17.13 10.17
CA ASP A 548 9.93 17.63 8.95
C ASP A 548 9.29 16.99 7.70
N GLU A 549 8.76 17.83 6.81
CA GLU A 549 8.02 17.40 5.61
C GLU A 549 8.73 16.30 4.78
N PRO A 550 10.06 16.36 4.52
CA PRO A 550 10.74 15.35 3.72
C PRO A 550 10.77 13.95 4.36
N THR A 551 10.68 13.81 5.68
CA THR A 551 10.71 12.49 6.34
C THR A 551 9.39 11.74 6.22
N TRP A 552 8.29 12.45 5.96
CA TRP A 552 6.98 11.87 5.67
C TRP A 552 6.91 11.42 4.21
N VAL A 553 7.56 10.27 3.93
CA VAL A 553 7.79 9.69 2.57
C VAL A 553 6.56 9.02 1.97
N TRP A 554 6.17 9.43 0.75
CA TRP A 554 4.92 8.99 0.09
C TRP A 554 5.09 7.73 -0.75
N SER A 555 6.34 7.32 -1.01
CA SER A 555 6.61 6.03 -1.65
C SER A 555 6.40 4.88 -0.66
N ARG A 556 6.16 3.70 -1.22
CA ARG A 556 6.11 2.46 -0.46
C ARG A 556 7.52 1.88 -0.35
N SER A 557 7.85 1.25 0.78
CA SER A 557 9.05 0.41 0.86
C SER A 557 9.02 -0.62 -0.26
N ARG A 558 10.11 -0.72 -1.01
CA ARG A 558 10.24 -1.68 -2.10
C ARG A 558 10.89 -2.97 -1.62
N ALA A 559 10.60 -4.06 -2.31
CA ALA A 559 11.46 -5.24 -2.27
C ALA A 559 12.63 -5.05 -3.26
N GLU A 560 13.27 -6.10 -3.80
CA GLU A 560 14.35 -5.83 -4.76
C GLU A 560 13.91 -4.99 -5.97
N PRO A 561 14.70 -3.96 -6.32
CA PRO A 561 14.25 -2.87 -7.16
C PRO A 561 14.16 -3.28 -8.63
N TRP A 562 13.38 -2.52 -9.40
CA TRP A 562 13.49 -2.47 -10.86
C TRP A 562 14.41 -1.34 -11.28
N PHE A 563 15.06 -1.48 -12.43
CA PHE A 563 15.91 -0.41 -12.94
C PHE A 563 15.12 0.87 -13.22
N GLY A 564 15.52 1.97 -12.56
CA GLY A 564 14.87 3.28 -12.64
C GLY A 564 13.79 3.53 -11.60
N GLN A 565 13.47 2.56 -10.74
CA GLN A 565 12.48 2.75 -9.68
C GLN A 565 12.90 3.92 -8.78
N GLU A 566 12.01 4.89 -8.55
CA GLU A 566 12.20 6.19 -7.88
C GLU A 566 13.19 7.16 -8.56
N GLN A 567 14.30 6.66 -9.12
CA GLN A 567 15.31 7.48 -9.82
C GLN A 567 14.75 8.15 -11.07
N ALA A 568 13.88 7.46 -11.82
CA ALA A 568 13.26 8.02 -13.02
C ALA A 568 12.31 9.19 -12.68
N TRP A 569 11.61 9.13 -11.54
CA TRP A 569 10.79 10.24 -11.07
C TRP A 569 11.65 11.46 -10.72
N ARG A 570 12.74 11.26 -9.97
CA ARG A 570 13.71 12.31 -9.63
C ARG A 570 14.36 12.93 -10.88
N ALA A 571 14.70 12.09 -11.87
CA ALA A 571 15.18 12.55 -13.17
C ALA A 571 14.15 13.47 -13.86
N GLY A 572 12.87 13.07 -13.83
CA GLY A 572 11.76 13.84 -14.36
C GLY A 572 11.63 15.23 -13.74
N LEU A 573 11.59 15.31 -12.41
CA LEU A 573 11.50 16.57 -11.68
C LEU A 573 12.70 17.49 -11.97
N LEU A 574 13.91 16.93 -11.96
CA LEU A 574 15.12 17.69 -12.29
C LEU A 574 15.07 18.25 -13.71
N LEU A 575 14.80 17.40 -14.70
CA LEU A 575 14.74 17.82 -16.10
C LEU A 575 13.65 18.86 -16.34
N ALA A 576 12.51 18.76 -15.65
CA ALA A 576 11.44 19.77 -15.69
C ALA A 576 11.93 21.11 -15.14
N SER A 577 12.59 21.12 -13.97
CA SER A 577 13.15 22.34 -13.37
C SER A 577 14.19 23.03 -14.26
N LEU A 578 14.87 22.26 -15.13
CA LEU A 578 15.84 22.75 -16.10
C LEU A 578 15.21 23.20 -17.44
N GLY A 579 13.89 23.22 -17.55
CA GLY A 579 13.16 23.55 -18.77
C GLY A 579 13.25 22.48 -19.88
N GLN A 580 13.69 21.27 -19.55
CA GLN A 580 13.82 20.15 -20.49
C GLN A 580 12.54 19.28 -20.50
N THR A 581 11.37 19.91 -20.68
CA THR A 581 10.03 19.29 -20.52
C THR A 581 9.87 17.98 -21.32
N LYS A 582 10.44 17.89 -22.53
CA LYS A 582 10.39 16.67 -23.35
C LYS A 582 11.10 15.48 -22.69
N ASP A 583 12.31 15.70 -22.18
CA ASP A 583 13.10 14.65 -21.52
C ASP A 583 12.55 14.37 -20.11
N ALA A 584 11.97 15.38 -19.45
CA ALA A 584 11.24 15.22 -18.19
C ALA A 584 10.03 14.27 -18.32
N VAL A 585 9.18 14.50 -19.32
CA VAL A 585 8.04 13.61 -19.62
C VAL A 585 8.51 12.18 -19.93
N ALA A 586 9.62 12.02 -20.67
CA ALA A 586 10.20 10.70 -20.92
C ALA A 586 10.60 9.97 -19.63
N ALA A 587 11.22 10.69 -18.68
CA ALA A 587 11.59 10.15 -17.38
C ALA A 587 10.38 9.83 -16.49
N ILE A 588 9.34 10.67 -16.49
CA ILE A 588 8.12 10.43 -15.71
C ILE A 588 7.32 9.25 -16.26
N VAL A 589 7.23 9.08 -17.59
CA VAL A 589 6.61 7.89 -18.19
C VAL A 589 7.39 6.62 -17.83
N TRP A 590 8.72 6.70 -17.76
CA TRP A 590 9.54 5.60 -17.25
C TRP A 590 9.20 5.27 -15.79
N ALA A 591 9.09 6.30 -14.94
CA ALA A 591 8.68 6.15 -13.54
C ALA A 591 7.29 5.51 -13.40
N ALA A 592 6.30 5.93 -14.21
CA ALA A 592 4.93 5.41 -14.15
C ALA A 592 4.82 3.89 -14.36
N ALA A 593 5.79 3.26 -15.03
CA ALA A 593 5.85 1.81 -15.19
C ALA A 593 6.67 1.09 -14.11
N ARG A 594 7.52 1.79 -13.36
CA ARG A 594 8.44 1.20 -12.36
C ARG A 594 8.04 1.49 -10.92
N ASP A 595 7.28 2.56 -10.71
CA ASP A 595 6.85 3.08 -9.42
C ASP A 595 5.35 2.86 -9.21
N GLU A 596 4.92 2.97 -7.96
CA GLU A 596 3.50 3.02 -7.63
C GLU A 596 2.91 4.34 -8.13
N ARG A 597 1.74 4.28 -8.75
CA ARG A 597 1.02 5.48 -9.16
C ARG A 597 0.39 6.15 -7.94
N SER A 598 0.35 7.47 -7.95
CA SER A 598 -0.33 8.26 -6.93
C SER A 598 -1.01 9.46 -7.57
N PRO A 599 -2.11 9.96 -6.98
CA PRO A 599 -2.81 11.11 -7.53
C PRO A 599 -1.90 12.33 -7.73
N ALA A 600 -0.98 12.57 -6.79
CA ALA A 600 0.00 13.65 -6.86
C ALA A 600 0.94 13.53 -8.06
N ARG A 601 1.52 12.34 -8.28
CA ARG A 601 2.45 12.11 -9.40
C ARG A 601 1.74 12.20 -10.74
N ASP A 602 0.52 11.69 -10.80
CA ASP A 602 -0.31 11.76 -12.01
C ASP A 602 -0.71 13.21 -12.33
N ALA A 603 -1.06 14.03 -11.34
CA ALA A 603 -1.39 15.45 -11.53
C ALA A 603 -0.19 16.22 -12.09
N ARG A 604 0.99 16.07 -11.47
CA ARG A 604 2.22 16.72 -11.94
C ARG A 604 2.64 16.26 -13.33
N CYS A 605 2.45 14.97 -13.63
CA CYS A 605 2.67 14.44 -14.98
C CYS A 605 1.71 15.08 -15.99
N ALA A 606 0.43 15.25 -15.63
CA ALA A 606 -0.57 15.87 -16.49
C ALA A 606 -0.24 17.34 -16.81
N GLU A 607 0.25 18.11 -15.85
CA GLU A 607 0.72 19.49 -16.05
C GLU A 607 1.86 19.55 -17.08
N LEU A 608 2.91 18.75 -16.88
CA LEU A 608 4.07 18.71 -17.79
C LEU A 608 3.70 18.22 -19.20
N LEU A 609 2.73 17.32 -19.30
CA LEU A 609 2.18 16.87 -20.57
C LEU A 609 1.39 18.01 -21.25
N ALA A 610 0.62 18.80 -20.51
CA ALA A 610 -0.10 19.95 -21.04
C ALA A 610 0.88 21.03 -21.55
N GLU A 611 1.93 21.34 -20.78
CA GLU A 611 3.02 22.26 -21.20
C GLU A 611 3.71 21.81 -22.50
N LEU A 612 3.91 20.49 -22.65
CA LEU A 612 4.52 19.91 -23.86
C LEU A 612 3.55 19.81 -25.05
N GLY A 613 2.29 20.20 -24.88
CA GLY A 613 1.23 20.06 -25.88
C GLY A 613 0.84 18.59 -26.15
N ARG A 614 0.99 17.70 -25.16
CA ARG A 614 0.54 16.29 -25.21
C ARG A 614 -0.85 16.16 -24.59
N VAL A 615 -1.80 16.84 -25.23
CA VAL A 615 -3.15 17.09 -24.71
C VAL A 615 -3.90 15.78 -24.41
N GLU A 616 -3.73 14.73 -25.22
CA GLU A 616 -4.37 13.42 -25.00
C GLU A 616 -3.94 12.77 -23.68
N ALA A 617 -2.64 12.69 -23.45
CA ALA A 617 -2.11 12.03 -22.26
C ALA A 617 -2.40 12.84 -20.99
N ALA A 618 -2.32 14.18 -21.06
CA ALA A 618 -2.70 15.06 -19.96
C ALA A 618 -4.18 14.90 -19.59
N TRP A 619 -5.06 14.86 -20.60
CA TRP A 619 -6.49 14.68 -20.40
C TRP A 619 -6.81 13.32 -19.76
N VAL A 620 -6.18 12.24 -20.22
CA VAL A 620 -6.37 10.89 -19.65
C VAL A 620 -6.04 10.86 -18.15
N LEU A 621 -4.89 11.41 -17.75
CA LEU A 621 -4.50 11.43 -16.34
C LEU A 621 -5.46 12.28 -15.49
N ASN A 622 -5.80 13.49 -15.96
CA ASN A 622 -6.72 14.36 -15.25
C ASN A 622 -8.12 13.76 -15.12
N ASN A 623 -8.61 13.08 -16.16
CA ASN A 623 -9.89 12.39 -16.09
C ASN A 623 -9.85 11.23 -15.10
N GLU A 624 -8.78 10.41 -15.06
CA GLU A 624 -8.65 9.35 -14.07
C GLU A 624 -8.67 9.90 -12.63
N LEU A 625 -7.95 10.99 -12.36
CA LEU A 625 -7.91 11.67 -11.06
C LEU A 625 -9.29 12.13 -10.58
N MET A 626 -10.07 12.74 -11.48
CA MET A 626 -11.35 13.35 -11.14
C MET A 626 -12.53 12.37 -11.27
N SER A 627 -12.35 11.23 -11.96
CA SER A 627 -13.43 10.30 -12.33
C SER A 627 -14.27 9.81 -11.14
N GLN A 628 -13.65 9.68 -9.97
CA GLN A 628 -14.32 9.20 -8.76
C GLN A 628 -15.02 10.30 -7.94
N GLN A 629 -14.82 11.57 -8.29
CA GLN A 629 -15.43 12.72 -7.62
C GLN A 629 -16.65 13.27 -8.37
N ARG A 630 -16.85 12.85 -9.63
CA ARG A 630 -17.92 13.35 -10.50
C ARG A 630 -19.31 12.90 -10.04
N ARG A 631 -20.26 13.83 -10.10
CA ARG A 631 -21.67 13.64 -9.76
C ARG A 631 -22.53 13.36 -10.99
N ALA A 632 -23.79 12.98 -10.76
CA ALA A 632 -24.79 12.80 -11.80
C ALA A 632 -24.91 14.07 -12.66
N GLY A 633 -25.02 13.92 -13.99
CA GLY A 633 -25.06 15.05 -14.92
C GLY A 633 -23.72 15.74 -15.18
N GLU A 634 -22.68 15.49 -14.36
CA GLU A 634 -21.37 16.12 -14.55
C GLU A 634 -20.54 15.39 -15.60
N ALA A 635 -20.26 16.08 -16.71
CA ALA A 635 -19.16 15.72 -17.59
C ALA A 635 -17.81 16.12 -16.95
N PHE A 636 -16.72 15.53 -17.42
CA PHE A 636 -15.41 16.03 -17.03
C PHE A 636 -15.21 17.44 -17.60
N ALA A 637 -14.90 18.41 -16.73
CA ALA A 637 -14.91 19.83 -17.07
C ALA A 637 -13.92 20.20 -18.21
N ALA A 638 -12.82 19.46 -18.37
CA ALA A 638 -11.87 19.73 -19.45
C ALA A 638 -12.34 19.12 -20.78
N THR A 639 -12.30 19.92 -21.85
CA THR A 639 -12.70 19.50 -23.19
C THR A 639 -11.90 18.28 -23.65
N ARG A 640 -12.59 17.18 -23.93
CA ARG A 640 -11.99 15.95 -24.43
C ARG A 640 -11.36 16.16 -25.82
N PRO A 641 -10.07 15.80 -26.02
CA PRO A 641 -9.39 15.91 -27.31
C PRO A 641 -10.12 15.19 -28.44
N ALA A 642 -10.06 15.74 -29.65
CA ALA A 642 -10.74 15.16 -30.82
C ALA A 642 -10.29 13.72 -31.13
N SER A 643 -9.00 13.42 -30.92
CA SER A 643 -8.41 12.09 -31.06
C SER A 643 -8.89 11.06 -30.03
N LEU A 644 -9.55 11.51 -28.95
CA LEU A 644 -10.18 10.71 -27.91
C LEU A 644 -11.71 10.79 -27.94
N ARG A 645 -12.28 11.36 -29.02
CA ARG A 645 -13.70 11.18 -29.34
C ARG A 645 -13.86 9.81 -29.99
N LEU A 646 -14.55 8.94 -29.29
CA LEU A 646 -14.60 7.51 -29.57
C LEU A 646 -16.04 7.18 -29.95
N PRO A 647 -16.42 7.36 -31.23
CA PRO A 647 -17.81 7.27 -31.65
C PRO A 647 -18.45 5.91 -31.36
N GLN A 648 -17.71 4.80 -31.43
CA GLN A 648 -18.29 3.49 -31.10
C GLN A 648 -18.50 3.34 -29.59
N SER A 649 -17.56 3.85 -28.79
CA SER A 649 -17.69 3.89 -27.33
C SER A 649 -18.85 4.78 -26.86
N GLU A 650 -19.06 5.93 -27.52
CA GLU A 650 -20.20 6.81 -27.27
C GLU A 650 -21.53 6.23 -27.76
N ALA A 651 -21.51 5.53 -28.90
CA ALA A 651 -22.68 4.79 -29.38
C ALA A 651 -23.07 3.68 -28.40
N PHE A 652 -22.10 3.02 -27.74
CA PHE A 652 -22.40 2.05 -26.69
C PHE A 652 -23.04 2.68 -25.47
N LEU A 653 -22.53 3.83 -24.98
CA LEU A 653 -23.20 4.56 -23.90
C LEU A 653 -24.63 4.99 -24.28
N THR A 654 -24.81 5.46 -25.52
CA THR A 654 -26.13 5.81 -26.04
C THR A 654 -27.06 4.60 -26.07
N ALA A 655 -26.56 3.43 -26.50
CA ALA A 655 -27.34 2.19 -26.51
C ALA A 655 -27.75 1.76 -25.10
N LEU A 656 -26.88 1.91 -24.09
CA LEU A 656 -27.22 1.67 -22.69
C LEU A 656 -28.31 2.62 -22.19
N LEU A 657 -28.29 3.89 -22.56
CA LEU A 657 -29.34 4.84 -22.18
C LEU A 657 -30.67 4.52 -22.86
N CYS A 658 -30.67 4.15 -24.14
CA CYS A 658 -31.87 3.70 -24.83
C CYS A 658 -32.45 2.45 -24.16
N GLU A 659 -31.60 1.47 -23.84
CA GLU A 659 -32.02 0.25 -23.12
C GLU A 659 -32.58 0.55 -21.72
N ALA A 660 -31.98 1.50 -20.99
CA ALA A 660 -32.52 1.95 -19.71
C ALA A 660 -33.88 2.65 -19.86
N GLN A 661 -34.06 3.48 -20.89
CA GLN A 661 -35.33 4.14 -21.19
C GLN A 661 -36.41 3.12 -21.55
N GLU A 662 -36.08 2.09 -22.35
CA GLU A 662 -37.02 1.01 -22.69
C GLU A 662 -37.51 0.27 -21.43
N PHE A 663 -36.62 0.03 -20.46
CA PHE A 663 -37.01 -0.53 -19.16
C PHE A 663 -37.89 0.42 -18.35
N GLU A 664 -37.61 1.73 -18.36
CA GLU A 664 -38.48 2.73 -17.72
C GLU A 664 -39.87 2.78 -18.36
N ASP A 665 -39.95 2.69 -19.69
CA ASP A 665 -41.21 2.67 -20.45
C ASP A 665 -42.04 1.41 -20.12
N HIS A 666 -41.41 0.36 -19.60
CA HIS A 666 -42.05 -0.87 -19.11
C HIS A 666 -42.26 -0.88 -17.58
N GLU A 667 -41.99 0.25 -16.91
CA GLU A 667 -42.05 0.42 -15.44
C GLU A 667 -41.07 -0.48 -14.65
N TRP A 668 -40.00 -0.96 -15.29
CA TRP A 668 -38.96 -1.80 -14.68
C TRP A 668 -37.81 -0.97 -14.11
N SER A 669 -38.10 -0.30 -13.01
CA SER A 669 -37.26 0.73 -12.40
C SER A 669 -35.88 0.25 -11.94
N ALA A 670 -35.78 -0.93 -11.31
CA ALA A 670 -34.52 -1.48 -10.85
C ALA A 670 -33.69 -2.01 -12.03
N ALA A 671 -34.32 -2.58 -13.05
CA ALA A 671 -33.62 -2.95 -14.29
C ALA A 671 -33.01 -1.74 -15.00
N ALA A 672 -33.78 -0.64 -15.13
CA ALA A 672 -33.29 0.62 -15.68
C ALA A 672 -32.12 1.20 -14.86
N ALA A 673 -32.25 1.20 -13.53
CA ALA A 673 -31.20 1.67 -12.63
C ALA A 673 -29.90 0.86 -12.77
N ALA A 674 -29.98 -0.47 -12.95
CA ALA A 674 -28.81 -1.31 -13.18
C ALA A 674 -28.10 -0.97 -14.51
N VAL A 675 -28.85 -0.69 -15.58
CA VAL A 675 -28.27 -0.29 -16.88
C VAL A 675 -27.68 1.12 -16.83
N ARG A 676 -28.32 2.07 -16.14
CA ARG A 676 -27.77 3.42 -15.87
C ARG A 676 -26.47 3.36 -15.07
N ALA A 677 -26.38 2.46 -14.09
CA ALA A 677 -25.15 2.27 -13.33
C ALA A 677 -24.02 1.67 -14.18
N ASP A 678 -24.32 0.70 -15.06
CA ASP A 678 -23.35 0.19 -16.04
C ASP A 678 -22.86 1.32 -16.98
N HIS A 679 -23.78 2.20 -17.43
CA HIS A 679 -23.45 3.40 -18.20
C HIS A 679 -22.51 4.33 -17.41
N ASP A 680 -22.85 4.68 -16.17
CA ASP A 680 -22.09 5.64 -15.37
C ASP A 680 -20.70 5.14 -14.99
N GLY A 681 -20.53 3.84 -14.78
CA GLY A 681 -19.21 3.22 -14.63
C GLY A 681 -18.28 3.50 -15.81
N LEU A 682 -18.81 3.39 -17.04
CA LEU A 682 -18.07 3.63 -18.27
C LEU A 682 -17.92 5.12 -18.60
N ALA A 683 -18.98 5.90 -18.41
CA ALA A 683 -18.99 7.35 -18.62
C ALA A 683 -17.97 8.06 -17.70
N ARG A 684 -17.75 7.54 -16.47
CA ARG A 684 -16.69 7.98 -15.56
C ARG A 684 -15.29 7.86 -16.18
N ILE A 685 -15.00 6.75 -16.86
CA ILE A 685 -13.70 6.50 -17.48
C ILE A 685 -13.55 7.24 -18.83
N LEU A 686 -14.66 7.44 -19.56
CA LEU A 686 -14.69 8.15 -20.85
C LEU A 686 -14.77 9.68 -20.73
N GLY A 687 -14.95 10.22 -19.53
CA GLY A 687 -15.01 11.68 -19.32
C GLY A 687 -16.30 12.34 -19.80
N VAL A 688 -17.36 11.57 -20.05
CA VAL A 688 -18.66 12.08 -20.53
C VAL A 688 -19.69 12.18 -19.39
N ALA A 689 -20.81 12.85 -19.64
CA ALA A 689 -21.84 13.11 -18.63
C ALA A 689 -22.38 11.80 -18.03
N LEU A 690 -22.60 11.81 -16.71
CA LEU A 690 -23.23 10.70 -16.00
C LEU A 690 -24.76 10.80 -16.14
N ALA A 691 -25.42 9.66 -16.32
CA ALA A 691 -26.86 9.53 -16.45
C ALA A 691 -27.60 9.86 -15.15
N GLY A 692 -27.01 9.54 -13.99
CA GLY A 692 -27.61 9.78 -12.69
C GLY A 692 -28.74 8.82 -12.32
N LYS A 693 -29.53 9.20 -11.30
CA LYS A 693 -30.59 8.37 -10.70
C LYS A 693 -31.68 8.01 -11.70
N SER A 694 -32.27 6.81 -11.53
CA SER A 694 -33.56 6.49 -12.14
C SER A 694 -34.65 7.44 -11.59
N HIS A 695 -35.75 7.59 -12.34
CA HIS A 695 -36.87 8.44 -11.93
C HIS A 695 -37.52 8.00 -10.60
N SER A 696 -37.37 6.71 -10.23
CA SER A 696 -37.87 6.14 -8.97
C SER A 696 -36.89 6.24 -7.80
N GLY A 697 -35.60 6.51 -8.07
CA GLY A 697 -34.55 6.50 -7.05
C GLY A 697 -34.19 5.10 -6.50
N GLU A 698 -34.67 4.03 -7.12
CA GLU A 698 -34.40 2.65 -6.71
C GLU A 698 -32.99 2.16 -7.07
N ALA A 699 -32.49 1.19 -6.30
CA ALA A 699 -31.21 0.55 -6.57
C ALA A 699 -31.37 -0.50 -7.64
N GLY A 700 -30.53 -0.40 -8.68
CA GLY A 700 -30.33 -1.54 -9.56
C GLY A 700 -29.77 -2.72 -8.76
N PRO A 701 -30.19 -3.96 -9.06
CA PRO A 701 -29.60 -5.13 -8.44
C PRO A 701 -28.10 -5.20 -8.77
N GLU A 702 -27.31 -5.59 -7.77
CA GLU A 702 -25.87 -5.74 -7.91
C GLU A 702 -25.49 -6.74 -8.99
N ALA A 703 -24.24 -6.67 -9.47
CA ALA A 703 -23.73 -7.68 -10.38
C ALA A 703 -23.76 -9.05 -9.69
N SER A 704 -23.93 -10.12 -10.47
CA SER A 704 -23.87 -11.48 -9.96
C SER A 704 -22.52 -11.77 -9.32
N GLU A 705 -22.51 -12.58 -8.26
CA GLU A 705 -21.27 -13.10 -7.69
C GLU A 705 -20.59 -14.04 -8.68
N GLU A 706 -19.26 -14.02 -8.71
CA GLU A 706 -18.42 -14.93 -9.47
C GLU A 706 -17.46 -15.66 -8.55
N ARG A 707 -17.18 -16.94 -8.82
CA ARG A 707 -16.16 -17.68 -8.10
C ARG A 707 -14.76 -17.12 -8.41
N LEU A 708 -13.93 -16.94 -7.39
CA LEU A 708 -12.53 -16.57 -7.58
C LEU A 708 -11.76 -17.70 -8.27
N GLY A 709 -10.89 -17.32 -9.21
CA GLY A 709 -9.98 -18.24 -9.89
C GLY A 709 -10.61 -19.04 -11.04
N ILE A 710 -11.79 -18.65 -11.53
CA ILE A 710 -12.38 -19.24 -12.75
C ILE A 710 -11.46 -19.11 -13.96
N ALA A 711 -10.81 -17.95 -14.11
CA ALA A 711 -9.81 -17.73 -15.15
C ALA A 711 -8.49 -18.48 -14.89
N GLY A 712 -8.31 -19.06 -13.71
CA GLY A 712 -7.07 -19.72 -13.29
C GLY A 712 -6.44 -19.10 -12.04
N TRP A 713 -5.52 -19.88 -11.47
CA TRP A 713 -4.65 -19.49 -10.36
C TRP A 713 -3.20 -19.53 -10.80
N VAL A 714 -2.42 -18.55 -10.37
CA VAL A 714 -0.99 -18.40 -10.67
C VAL A 714 -0.21 -18.25 -9.37
N GLU A 715 0.92 -18.96 -9.30
CA GLU A 715 1.87 -18.81 -8.20
C GLU A 715 2.88 -17.70 -8.51
N GLU A 716 3.06 -16.76 -7.59
CA GLU A 716 4.02 -15.65 -7.73
C GLU A 716 4.75 -15.38 -6.41
N GLY A 717 5.68 -14.42 -6.42
CA GLY A 717 6.33 -13.98 -5.20
C GLY A 717 5.48 -13.02 -4.36
N LEU A 718 5.76 -12.95 -3.07
CA LEU A 718 5.11 -12.06 -2.11
C LEU A 718 6.13 -11.63 -1.05
N THR A 719 6.39 -10.32 -0.91
CA THR A 719 7.40 -9.80 0.04
C THR A 719 7.17 -10.35 1.46
N GLY A 720 8.18 -10.89 2.12
CA GLY A 720 8.05 -11.52 3.45
C GLY A 720 7.61 -12.99 3.42
N TYR A 721 7.27 -13.54 2.25
CA TYR A 721 6.93 -14.96 2.05
C TYR A 721 7.95 -15.71 1.18
N GLU A 722 9.11 -15.10 0.86
CA GLU A 722 10.11 -15.72 -0.03
C GLU A 722 11.08 -16.65 0.71
N GLU A 723 11.43 -16.34 1.96
CA GLU A 723 12.51 -17.03 2.69
C GLU A 723 12.22 -18.53 2.89
N ARG A 724 10.94 -18.88 3.10
CA ARG A 724 10.50 -20.28 3.29
C ARG A 724 9.53 -20.72 2.21
N ARG A 725 9.59 -20.09 1.03
CA ARG A 725 8.68 -20.38 -0.06
C ARG A 725 8.82 -21.82 -0.51
N ALA A 726 7.74 -22.56 -0.39
CA ALA A 726 7.60 -23.89 -0.96
C ALA A 726 6.83 -23.76 -2.27
N LYS A 727 7.54 -23.88 -3.40
CA LYS A 727 6.93 -23.86 -4.74
C LYS A 727 5.90 -24.98 -4.86
N ASP A 728 4.78 -24.73 -5.53
CA ASP A 728 3.69 -25.68 -5.77
C ASP A 728 3.01 -26.15 -4.45
N CYS A 729 3.18 -25.42 -3.34
CA CYS A 729 2.57 -25.74 -2.05
C CYS A 729 1.10 -25.24 -1.97
N TRP A 730 0.34 -25.55 -3.01
CA TRP A 730 -1.09 -25.26 -3.15
C TRP A 730 -1.68 -26.21 -4.21
N TYR A 731 -2.99 -26.45 -4.18
CA TYR A 731 -3.70 -27.19 -5.23
C TYR A 731 -5.20 -26.84 -5.24
N LEU A 732 -5.91 -27.23 -6.30
CA LEU A 732 -7.36 -27.16 -6.38
C LEU A 732 -7.98 -28.54 -6.19
N GLU A 733 -9.01 -28.66 -5.36
CA GLU A 733 -9.85 -29.85 -5.32
C GLU A 733 -10.67 -29.98 -6.61
N HIS A 734 -11.21 -31.18 -6.88
CA HIS A 734 -12.01 -31.44 -8.07
C HIS A 734 -13.23 -30.51 -8.17
N ASP A 735 -13.70 -30.05 -7.01
CA ASP A 735 -14.82 -29.14 -6.89
C ASP A 735 -14.43 -27.64 -7.00
N GLY A 736 -13.13 -27.36 -7.19
CA GLY A 736 -12.48 -26.06 -7.38
C GLY A 736 -12.14 -25.30 -6.09
N GLU A 737 -12.29 -25.91 -4.91
CA GLU A 737 -11.85 -25.30 -3.65
C GLU A 737 -10.33 -25.22 -3.60
N LEU A 738 -9.81 -24.11 -3.08
CA LEU A 738 -8.36 -23.84 -3.10
C LEU A 738 -7.73 -24.27 -1.78
N HIS A 739 -6.67 -25.08 -1.86
CA HIS A 739 -5.79 -25.33 -0.73
C HIS A 739 -4.50 -24.54 -0.86
N VAL A 740 -4.08 -23.90 0.24
CA VAL A 740 -2.81 -23.18 0.34
C VAL A 740 -2.04 -23.69 1.55
N GLY A 741 -0.73 -23.90 1.38
CA GLY A 741 0.15 -24.50 2.39
C GLY A 741 0.26 -26.02 2.31
N ARG A 742 -0.24 -26.64 1.23
CA ARG A 742 -0.24 -28.09 1.04
C ARG A 742 -0.07 -28.45 -0.45
N PHE A 743 0.72 -29.49 -0.73
CA PHE A 743 1.04 -29.94 -2.10
C PHE A 743 0.01 -30.87 -2.74
N ARG A 744 -0.72 -31.64 -1.92
CA ARG A 744 -1.67 -32.67 -2.39
C ARG A 744 -2.76 -32.92 -1.34
N PRO A 745 -3.90 -33.53 -1.72
CA PRO A 745 -4.91 -33.97 -0.76
C PRO A 745 -4.36 -34.89 0.33
N LYS A 746 -5.06 -34.93 1.46
CA LYS A 746 -4.70 -35.80 2.59
C LYS A 746 -5.09 -37.25 2.26
N ASP A 747 -4.16 -38.18 2.50
CA ASP A 747 -4.35 -39.60 2.22
C ASP A 747 -5.19 -40.33 3.31
N SER A 748 -5.45 -39.69 4.47
CA SER A 748 -6.13 -40.29 5.64
C SER A 748 -7.46 -39.60 6.01
N SER A 749 -8.35 -40.34 6.66
CA SER A 749 -9.77 -39.99 6.92
C SER A 749 -10.03 -38.86 7.93
N GLY A 750 -9.01 -38.33 8.60
CA GLY A 750 -9.17 -37.22 9.56
C GLY A 750 -9.26 -35.86 8.88
N SER A 751 -10.13 -34.96 9.33
CA SER A 751 -10.32 -33.62 8.73
C SER A 751 -9.17 -32.64 8.99
N MET A 752 -8.41 -32.84 10.07
CA MET A 752 -7.34 -31.92 10.51
C MET A 752 -6.02 -32.67 10.74
N GLU A 753 -4.89 -32.07 10.37
CA GLU A 753 -3.55 -32.55 10.72
C GLU A 753 -3.04 -31.84 11.97
N ARG A 754 -2.44 -32.58 12.91
CA ARG A 754 -1.82 -31.95 14.08
C ARG A 754 -0.71 -30.99 13.65
N ASN A 755 0.24 -31.47 12.86
CA ASN A 755 1.44 -30.71 12.51
C ASN A 755 1.13 -29.53 11.57
N ALA A 756 1.43 -28.30 12.02
CA ALA A 756 1.38 -27.10 11.20
C ALA A 756 2.79 -26.76 10.68
N ALA A 757 3.10 -27.16 9.45
CA ALA A 757 4.43 -26.91 8.88
C ALA A 757 4.69 -25.40 8.70
N ASN A 758 5.88 -24.95 9.10
CA ASN A 758 6.30 -23.55 8.97
C ASN A 758 6.87 -23.27 7.55
N ARG A 759 5.96 -23.15 6.57
CA ARG A 759 6.28 -22.99 5.15
C ARG A 759 5.48 -21.86 4.55
N HIS A 760 6.08 -21.15 3.61
CA HIS A 760 5.42 -20.06 2.90
C HIS A 760 4.81 -20.56 1.59
N ALA A 761 3.56 -20.21 1.33
CA ALA A 761 2.87 -20.48 0.07
C ALA A 761 2.03 -19.26 -0.31
N PHE A 762 1.94 -18.96 -1.61
CA PHE A 762 1.09 -17.88 -2.12
C PHE A 762 0.66 -18.17 -3.56
N CYS A 763 -0.64 -18.07 -3.83
CA CYS A 763 -1.18 -18.03 -5.18
C CYS A 763 -2.25 -16.95 -5.31
N ARG A 764 -2.48 -16.49 -6.53
CA ARG A 764 -3.45 -15.43 -6.86
C ARG A 764 -4.26 -15.80 -8.10
N THR A 765 -5.38 -15.12 -8.30
CA THR A 765 -6.18 -15.21 -9.52
C THR A 765 -5.45 -14.59 -10.71
N GLU A 766 -5.75 -15.08 -11.92
CA GLU A 766 -5.37 -14.39 -13.17
C GLU A 766 -6.18 -13.11 -13.38
N ALA A 767 -7.47 -13.15 -13.02
CA ALA A 767 -8.37 -12.00 -13.15
C ALA A 767 -7.93 -10.84 -12.25
N LEU A 768 -7.98 -9.62 -12.80
CA LEU A 768 -7.66 -8.37 -12.12
C LEU A 768 -8.93 -7.64 -11.71
N GLN A 769 -8.96 -7.11 -10.48
CA GLN A 769 -10.00 -6.21 -10.02
C GLN A 769 -9.67 -4.77 -10.42
N HIS A 770 -10.53 -4.18 -11.24
CA HIS A 770 -10.45 -2.78 -11.68
C HIS A 770 -10.97 -1.83 -10.59
N ALA A 771 -10.65 -0.54 -10.73
CA ALA A 771 -11.11 0.50 -9.80
C ALA A 771 -12.64 0.49 -9.66
N GLY A 772 -13.13 0.80 -8.47
CA GLY A 772 -14.55 0.78 -8.12
C GLY A 772 -14.78 0.05 -6.81
N ARG A 773 -15.97 -0.54 -6.66
CA ARG A 773 -16.39 -1.21 -5.43
C ARG A 773 -16.58 -2.70 -5.67
N TYR A 774 -15.94 -3.54 -4.86
CA TYR A 774 -16.08 -4.99 -4.95
C TYR A 774 -16.01 -5.66 -3.58
N LEU A 775 -16.69 -6.80 -3.47
CA LEU A 775 -16.76 -7.61 -2.27
C LEU A 775 -16.11 -8.96 -2.53
N ILE A 776 -15.20 -9.35 -1.65
CA ILE A 776 -14.62 -10.69 -1.58
C ILE A 776 -15.31 -11.44 -0.44
N ARG A 777 -15.78 -12.66 -0.70
CA ARG A 777 -16.33 -13.57 0.32
C ARG A 777 -15.65 -14.91 0.23
N CYS A 778 -15.35 -15.52 1.36
CA CYS A 778 -14.94 -16.92 1.42
C CYS A 778 -15.18 -17.48 2.83
N ARG A 779 -15.09 -18.80 2.96
CA ARG A 779 -14.94 -19.46 4.25
C ARG A 779 -13.54 -20.06 4.32
N ILE A 780 -12.81 -19.74 5.38
CA ILE A 780 -11.50 -20.30 5.63
C ILE A 780 -11.68 -21.48 6.57
N GLN A 781 -11.34 -22.69 6.10
CA GLN A 781 -11.28 -23.88 6.94
C GLN A 781 -9.82 -24.26 7.18
N PHE A 782 -9.49 -24.52 8.45
CA PHE A 782 -8.16 -24.95 8.81
C PHE A 782 -8.01 -26.44 8.58
N THR A 783 -6.91 -26.82 7.93
CA THR A 783 -6.60 -28.24 7.65
C THR A 783 -5.44 -28.73 8.51
N THR A 784 -4.86 -27.83 9.31
CA THR A 784 -3.86 -28.07 10.35
C THR A 784 -4.36 -27.49 11.68
N ALA A 785 -3.83 -27.98 12.80
CA ALA A 785 -4.26 -27.53 14.14
C ALA A 785 -3.99 -26.04 14.43
N TYR A 786 -3.03 -25.46 13.71
CA TYR A 786 -2.77 -24.02 13.70
C TYR A 786 -2.57 -23.56 12.27
N VAL A 787 -3.03 -22.35 11.95
CA VAL A 787 -2.68 -21.67 10.70
C VAL A 787 -2.33 -20.22 10.96
N SER A 788 -1.37 -19.74 10.18
CA SER A 788 -1.13 -18.31 9.96
C SER A 788 -1.23 -18.07 8.46
N GLY A 789 -2.29 -17.40 8.05
CA GLY A 789 -2.67 -17.19 6.64
C GLY A 789 -2.88 -15.71 6.31
N ALA A 790 -3.15 -15.42 5.04
CA ALA A 790 -3.55 -14.10 4.60
C ALA A 790 -4.46 -14.14 3.37
N LEU A 791 -5.44 -13.25 3.32
CA LEU A 791 -6.09 -12.81 2.09
C LEU A 791 -5.25 -11.66 1.50
N VAL A 792 -4.82 -11.81 0.25
CA VAL A 792 -4.06 -10.80 -0.49
C VAL A 792 -4.97 -10.17 -1.53
N PHE A 793 -4.99 -8.85 -1.63
CA PHE A 793 -5.81 -8.14 -2.61
C PHE A 793 -5.11 -6.85 -3.06
N GLY A 794 -5.58 -6.30 -4.19
CA GLY A 794 -4.87 -5.22 -4.85
C GLY A 794 -3.46 -5.64 -5.31
N TYR A 795 -3.26 -6.94 -5.60
CA TYR A 795 -1.95 -7.44 -5.99
C TYR A 795 -1.64 -6.99 -7.41
N ARG A 796 -0.59 -6.18 -7.53
CA ARG A 796 0.00 -5.75 -8.82
C ARG A 796 1.41 -6.28 -8.99
N ARG A 797 2.11 -6.47 -7.88
CA ARG A 797 3.50 -6.94 -7.81
C ARG A 797 3.72 -7.47 -6.40
N ARG A 798 4.77 -8.27 -6.21
CA ARG A 798 5.09 -8.86 -4.90
C ARG A 798 5.27 -7.87 -3.75
N ASP A 799 5.68 -6.63 -4.04
CA ASP A 799 5.81 -5.50 -3.11
C ASP A 799 4.65 -4.48 -3.20
N ARG A 800 3.67 -4.72 -4.09
CA ARG A 800 2.48 -3.88 -4.30
C ARG A 800 1.22 -4.70 -4.11
N ASN A 801 0.79 -4.75 -2.86
CA ASN A 801 -0.39 -5.49 -2.42
C ASN A 801 -0.78 -5.03 -1.02
N LEU A 802 -2.03 -5.27 -0.67
CA LEU A 802 -2.49 -5.22 0.71
C LEU A 802 -2.83 -6.63 1.15
N ARG A 803 -2.65 -6.89 2.45
CA ARG A 803 -2.87 -8.21 3.01
C ARG A 803 -3.66 -8.09 4.29
N LEU A 804 -4.72 -8.87 4.38
CA LEU A 804 -5.39 -9.17 5.63
C LEU A 804 -4.83 -10.52 6.13
N GLY A 805 -3.84 -10.45 7.01
CA GLY A 805 -3.30 -11.60 7.71
C GLY A 805 -4.25 -12.06 8.80
N PHE A 806 -4.28 -13.36 9.06
CA PHE A 806 -5.02 -13.96 10.15
C PHE A 806 -4.28 -15.16 10.74
N SER A 807 -4.44 -15.39 12.04
CA SER A 807 -3.89 -16.55 12.74
C SER A 807 -4.90 -17.14 13.71
N ALA A 808 -4.91 -18.47 13.79
CA ALA A 808 -5.99 -19.19 14.45
C ALA A 808 -5.63 -20.66 14.71
N GLY A 809 -6.24 -21.24 15.75
CA GLY A 809 -6.01 -22.61 16.19
C GLY A 809 -5.00 -22.70 17.35
N ASP A 810 -4.59 -23.91 17.70
CA ASP A 810 -3.72 -24.18 18.83
C ASP A 810 -2.28 -24.41 18.37
N PHE A 811 -1.46 -23.38 18.56
CA PHE A 811 -0.05 -23.42 18.23
C PHE A 811 0.70 -24.49 19.03
N TYR A 812 0.44 -24.64 20.33
CA TYR A 812 1.13 -25.59 21.20
C TYR A 812 0.80 -27.04 20.85
N TYR A 813 -0.46 -27.36 20.61
CA TYR A 813 -0.85 -28.68 20.12
C TYR A 813 -0.22 -28.98 18.76
N SER A 814 -0.17 -27.99 17.87
CA SER A 814 0.34 -28.16 16.50
C SER A 814 1.83 -28.53 16.44
N ILE A 815 2.62 -28.04 17.41
CA ILE A 815 4.06 -28.33 17.52
C ILE A 815 4.36 -29.52 18.43
N GLY A 816 3.34 -30.19 18.95
CA GLY A 816 3.51 -31.40 19.76
C GLY A 816 3.59 -31.17 21.27
N LYS A 817 3.36 -29.95 21.76
CA LYS A 817 3.58 -29.54 23.15
C LYS A 817 2.37 -29.73 24.07
N ALA A 818 1.17 -29.61 23.52
CA ALA A 818 -0.04 -30.08 24.17
C ALA A 818 -0.43 -31.46 23.63
N GLU A 819 -0.90 -32.34 24.51
CA GLU A 819 -1.41 -33.68 24.12
C GLU A 819 -2.82 -33.60 23.54
N GLU A 820 -3.61 -32.64 24.00
CA GLU A 820 -4.98 -32.37 23.56
C GLU A 820 -5.03 -31.02 22.84
N ALA A 821 -5.87 -30.93 21.82
CA ALA A 821 -6.04 -29.70 21.05
C ALA A 821 -7.03 -28.78 21.77
N GLU A 822 -6.64 -27.53 21.99
CA GLU A 822 -7.63 -26.51 22.35
C GLU A 822 -8.59 -26.26 21.20
N ALA A 823 -9.82 -25.93 21.59
CA ALA A 823 -10.87 -25.65 20.66
C ALA A 823 -10.59 -24.28 19.98
N LEU A 824 -10.93 -24.14 18.70
CA LEU A 824 -10.77 -22.85 18.03
C LEU A 824 -11.82 -21.87 18.56
N GLU A 825 -11.42 -21.05 19.51
CA GLU A 825 -12.30 -20.05 20.13
C GLU A 825 -12.14 -18.67 19.50
N SER A 826 -11.11 -18.45 18.67
CA SER A 826 -10.88 -17.11 18.11
C SER A 826 -9.97 -17.04 16.87
N VAL A 827 -10.02 -15.88 16.21
CA VAL A 827 -9.13 -15.50 15.10
C VAL A 827 -8.51 -14.14 15.41
N SER A 828 -7.17 -14.07 15.35
CA SER A 828 -6.45 -12.79 15.28
C SER A 828 -6.35 -12.34 13.83
N TRP A 829 -6.40 -11.04 13.57
CA TRP A 829 -6.24 -10.49 12.22
C TRP A 829 -5.38 -9.22 12.23
N SER A 830 -4.71 -8.94 11.11
CA SER A 830 -3.90 -7.72 10.93
C SER A 830 -3.73 -7.33 9.46
N PHE A 831 -3.52 -6.04 9.21
CA PHE A 831 -3.11 -5.53 7.91
C PHE A 831 -1.59 -5.53 7.78
N SER A 832 -1.11 -5.94 6.61
CA SER A 832 0.31 -5.82 6.23
C SER A 832 0.46 -5.47 4.75
N GLY A 833 1.69 -5.21 4.33
CA GLY A 833 1.96 -4.59 3.02
C GLY A 833 1.50 -3.14 2.98
N LEU A 834 1.63 -2.42 4.10
CA LEU A 834 1.29 -1.00 4.21
C LEU A 834 2.46 -0.12 3.76
N ARG A 835 2.21 1.18 3.51
CA ARG A 835 3.30 2.16 3.32
C ARG A 835 3.90 2.52 4.68
N GLU A 836 5.13 3.03 4.70
CA GLU A 836 5.85 3.34 5.95
C GLU A 836 5.09 4.35 6.82
N ARG A 837 4.49 5.36 6.17
CA ARG A 837 3.61 6.34 6.83
C ARG A 837 2.30 5.78 7.38
N ASP A 838 1.81 4.65 6.86
CA ASP A 838 0.45 4.20 7.17
C ASP A 838 0.35 3.68 8.62
N GLY A 839 1.47 3.28 9.22
CA GLY A 839 1.53 2.91 10.64
C GLY A 839 1.43 4.11 11.58
N PRO A 840 2.28 5.15 11.40
CA PRO A 840 2.22 6.39 12.18
C PRO A 840 0.92 7.20 12.00
N LEU A 841 0.28 7.13 10.83
CA LEU A 841 -0.97 7.85 10.56
C LEU A 841 -2.18 7.12 11.19
N LYS A 842 -2.78 7.73 12.20
CA LYS A 842 -3.99 7.22 12.86
C LYS A 842 -5.21 7.23 11.91
N GLY A 843 -5.99 6.16 11.88
CA GLY A 843 -7.25 6.10 11.11
C GLY A 843 -7.59 4.71 10.54
N SER A 844 -6.62 3.81 10.46
CA SER A 844 -6.92 2.39 10.22
C SER A 844 -7.00 1.65 11.56
N LEU A 845 -7.78 0.57 11.63
CA LEU A 845 -7.64 -0.45 12.68
C LEU A 845 -6.69 -1.51 12.11
N PRO A 846 -5.37 -1.44 12.37
CA PRO A 846 -4.40 -2.26 11.65
C PRO A 846 -4.38 -3.71 12.13
N ARG A 847 -5.03 -4.03 13.25
CA ARG A 847 -5.11 -5.37 13.82
C ARG A 847 -6.26 -5.47 14.82
N GLY A 848 -6.68 -6.70 15.09
CA GLY A 848 -7.68 -6.99 16.08
C GLY A 848 -7.83 -8.49 16.30
N HIS A 849 -8.86 -8.85 17.05
CA HIS A 849 -9.17 -10.23 17.41
C HIS A 849 -10.68 -10.40 17.47
N VAL A 850 -11.16 -11.59 17.10
CA VAL A 850 -12.57 -11.99 17.16
C VAL A 850 -12.67 -13.29 17.91
N THR A 851 -13.43 -13.28 19.00
CA THR A 851 -13.82 -14.48 19.75
C THR A 851 -15.12 -15.04 19.20
N PHE A 852 -15.22 -16.36 19.14
CA PHE A 852 -16.41 -17.07 18.72
C PHE A 852 -17.26 -17.49 19.93
N ASP A 853 -18.57 -17.47 19.77
CA ASP A 853 -19.51 -17.91 20.81
C ASP A 853 -19.39 -19.41 21.13
N GLU A 854 -18.95 -20.20 20.14
CA GLU A 854 -18.72 -21.64 20.25
C GLU A 854 -17.45 -22.02 19.49
N PRO A 855 -16.74 -23.09 19.89
CA PRO A 855 -15.59 -23.55 19.14
C PRO A 855 -15.91 -24.04 17.74
N ARG A 856 -15.04 -23.73 16.77
CA ARG A 856 -15.26 -24.04 15.35
C ARG A 856 -14.04 -24.69 14.69
N SER A 857 -14.11 -24.93 13.38
CA SER A 857 -12.97 -25.39 12.55
C SER A 857 -12.76 -24.55 11.30
N ASN A 858 -13.58 -23.50 11.16
CA ASN A 858 -13.63 -22.60 10.04
C ASN A 858 -14.24 -21.28 10.48
N PHE A 859 -14.04 -20.24 9.66
CA PHE A 859 -14.73 -18.97 9.82
C PHE A 859 -15.08 -18.34 8.47
N GLU A 860 -16.14 -17.53 8.43
CA GLU A 860 -16.53 -16.73 7.27
C GLU A 860 -15.77 -15.40 7.25
N LEU A 861 -15.19 -15.07 6.10
CA LEU A 861 -14.48 -13.83 5.84
C LEU A 861 -15.18 -13.06 4.71
N ALA A 862 -15.46 -11.77 4.94
CA ALA A 862 -15.92 -10.86 3.91
C ALA A 862 -15.10 -9.57 3.93
N VAL A 863 -14.64 -9.13 2.76
CA VAL A 863 -13.84 -7.91 2.59
C VAL A 863 -14.46 -7.05 1.49
N ILE A 864 -14.90 -5.85 1.84
CA ILE A 864 -15.37 -4.86 0.88
C ILE A 864 -14.22 -3.91 0.57
N VAL A 865 -13.85 -3.82 -0.70
CA VAL A 865 -12.95 -2.80 -1.22
C VAL A 865 -13.78 -1.73 -1.92
N ASP A 866 -13.65 -0.48 -1.49
CA ASP A 866 -14.35 0.67 -2.06
C ASP A 866 -13.35 1.75 -2.42
N GLY A 867 -12.94 1.79 -3.69
CA GLY A 867 -11.89 2.69 -4.13
C GLY A 867 -10.61 2.47 -3.33
N ALA A 868 -10.28 3.41 -2.44
CA ALA A 868 -9.08 3.40 -1.61
C ALA A 868 -9.28 2.78 -0.21
N THR A 869 -10.50 2.36 0.11
CA THR A 869 -10.93 1.85 1.42
C THR A 869 -11.12 0.34 1.42
N VAL A 870 -10.89 -0.27 2.56
CA VAL A 870 -11.13 -1.69 2.83
C VAL A 870 -11.90 -1.82 4.14
N HIS A 871 -12.98 -2.59 4.13
CA HIS A 871 -13.75 -2.93 5.32
C HIS A 871 -13.79 -4.45 5.49
N ILE A 872 -13.66 -4.92 6.73
CA ILE A 872 -13.52 -6.34 7.06
C ILE A 872 -14.66 -6.80 7.95
N TRP A 873 -15.22 -7.96 7.60
CA TRP A 873 -16.10 -8.75 8.45
C TRP A 873 -15.56 -10.16 8.65
N ILE A 874 -15.62 -10.62 9.88
CA ILE A 874 -15.35 -12.01 10.28
C ILE A 874 -16.60 -12.50 11.00
N GLU A 875 -17.16 -13.63 10.59
CA GLU A 875 -18.41 -14.17 11.16
C GLU A 875 -19.56 -13.14 11.18
N LYS A 876 -19.66 -12.33 10.11
CA LYS A 876 -20.65 -11.25 9.95
C LYS A 876 -20.53 -10.10 10.96
N GLN A 877 -19.54 -10.14 11.86
CA GLN A 877 -19.16 -9.01 12.70
C GLN A 877 -18.20 -8.11 11.94
N PHE A 878 -18.46 -6.79 11.95
CA PHE A 878 -17.50 -5.81 11.45
C PHE A 878 -16.31 -5.74 12.42
N VAL A 879 -15.09 -5.86 11.90
CA VAL A 879 -13.89 -5.94 12.75
C VAL A 879 -12.90 -4.81 12.50
N GLY A 880 -12.86 -4.24 11.30
CA GLY A 880 -11.83 -3.26 10.98
C GLY A 880 -11.96 -2.59 9.63
N THR A 881 -11.24 -1.49 9.48
CA THR A 881 -11.13 -0.71 8.25
C THR A 881 -9.67 -0.32 8.01
N TYR A 882 -9.27 -0.31 6.74
CA TYR A 882 -8.03 0.29 6.26
C TYR A 882 -8.32 1.28 5.14
N GLN A 883 -7.59 2.40 5.14
CA GLN A 883 -7.67 3.40 4.09
C GLN A 883 -6.28 3.74 3.56
N SER A 884 -6.10 3.66 2.25
CA SER A 884 -4.86 4.12 1.61
C SER A 884 -4.64 5.62 1.89
N SER A 885 -3.48 5.97 2.45
CA SER A 885 -3.05 7.36 2.70
C SER A 885 -2.94 8.21 1.43
N LEU A 886 -2.77 7.57 0.27
CA LEU A 886 -2.71 8.23 -1.04
C LEU A 886 -4.06 8.41 -1.71
N GLY A 887 -5.13 7.80 -1.18
CA GLY A 887 -6.46 7.80 -1.79
C GLY A 887 -6.55 7.17 -3.18
N ALA A 888 -5.48 6.54 -3.66
CA ALA A 888 -5.48 5.80 -4.91
C ALA A 888 -6.35 4.54 -4.78
N PRO A 889 -7.16 4.19 -5.79
CA PRO A 889 -7.98 3.01 -5.74
C PRO A 889 -7.14 1.73 -5.68
N ILE A 890 -7.57 0.80 -4.83
CA ILE A 890 -6.99 -0.52 -4.67
C ILE A 890 -7.45 -1.37 -5.86
N THR A 891 -6.49 -1.77 -6.70
CA THR A 891 -6.74 -2.53 -7.93
C THR A 891 -5.70 -3.63 -8.07
N GLY A 892 -6.06 -4.73 -8.73
CA GLY A 892 -5.17 -5.88 -8.94
C GLY A 892 -5.83 -7.22 -8.61
N ALA A 893 -5.03 -8.28 -8.63
CA ALA A 893 -5.51 -9.64 -8.37
C ALA A 893 -5.84 -9.86 -6.88
N VAL A 894 -6.63 -10.91 -6.63
CA VAL A 894 -6.93 -11.45 -5.30
C VAL A 894 -6.20 -12.77 -5.13
N GLY A 895 -5.69 -13.07 -3.95
CA GLY A 895 -4.94 -14.29 -3.67
C GLY A 895 -4.96 -14.68 -2.21
N PHE A 896 -4.32 -15.80 -1.91
CA PHE A 896 -4.25 -16.37 -0.58
C PHE A 896 -2.84 -16.85 -0.27
N ALA A 897 -2.38 -16.62 0.95
CA ALA A 897 -1.06 -17.03 1.41
C ALA A 897 -1.14 -17.78 2.75
N THR A 898 -0.17 -18.64 3.01
CA THR A 898 0.10 -19.21 4.35
C THR A 898 1.55 -19.01 4.71
N SER A 899 1.81 -18.71 5.98
CA SER A 899 3.16 -18.63 6.55
C SER A 899 3.47 -19.82 7.46
N MET A 900 2.45 -20.41 8.06
CA MET A 900 2.51 -21.65 8.85
C MET A 900 1.19 -22.38 8.76
N GLY A 901 1.23 -23.71 8.69
CA GLY A 901 0.05 -24.55 8.53
C GLY A 901 -0.53 -24.50 7.11
N ALA A 902 -1.73 -25.05 6.98
CA ALA A 902 -2.45 -25.13 5.72
C ALA A 902 -3.95 -24.86 5.91
N MET A 903 -4.54 -24.22 4.91
CA MET A 903 -5.96 -23.88 4.89
C MET A 903 -6.63 -24.30 3.59
N ARG A 904 -7.91 -24.60 3.69
CA ARG A 904 -8.84 -24.72 2.58
C ARG A 904 -9.68 -23.45 2.49
N VAL A 905 -9.68 -22.82 1.33
CA VAL A 905 -10.49 -21.66 1.00
C VAL A 905 -11.72 -22.17 0.26
N ILE A 906 -12.84 -22.18 0.99
CA ILE A 906 -14.12 -22.69 0.55
C ILE A 906 -14.93 -21.55 -0.02
N ASP A 907 -15.58 -21.81 -1.16
CA ASP A 907 -16.57 -20.91 -1.75
C ASP A 907 -16.08 -19.46 -1.90
N ALA A 908 -14.83 -19.31 -2.38
CA ALA A 908 -14.21 -18.02 -2.62
C ALA A 908 -14.89 -17.31 -3.79
N ARG A 909 -15.45 -16.12 -3.55
CA ARG A 909 -16.24 -15.34 -4.51
C ARG A 909 -15.82 -13.89 -4.53
N VAL A 910 -16.08 -13.24 -5.66
CA VAL A 910 -16.00 -11.80 -5.84
C VAL A 910 -17.30 -11.28 -6.45
N GLN A 911 -17.73 -10.10 -6.01
CA GLN A 911 -18.93 -9.42 -6.52
C GLN A 911 -18.63 -7.94 -6.76
N ARG A 912 -18.99 -7.41 -7.93
CA ARG A 912 -18.98 -5.96 -8.16
C ARG A 912 -20.19 -5.32 -7.49
N LEU A 913 -19.93 -4.23 -6.75
CA LEU A 913 -20.93 -3.48 -5.99
C LEU A 913 -21.10 -2.04 -6.53
N ASP A 914 -20.71 -1.81 -7.78
CA ASP A 914 -20.74 -0.47 -8.37
C ASP A 914 -22.18 0.02 -8.60
N ARG A 915 -23.16 -0.89 -8.72
CA ARG A 915 -24.55 -0.55 -9.00
C ARG A 915 -25.28 -0.05 -7.75
N GLY A 916 -24.96 -0.57 -6.57
CA GLY A 916 -25.49 -0.08 -5.29
C GLY A 916 -24.72 1.10 -4.69
N ARG A 917 -23.55 1.47 -5.24
CA ARG A 917 -22.72 2.60 -4.75
C ARG A 917 -23.50 3.90 -4.66
N GLU A 918 -24.41 4.16 -5.59
CA GLU A 918 -25.20 5.39 -5.61
C GLU A 918 -26.29 5.43 -4.55
N LEU A 919 -26.51 4.35 -3.80
CA LEU A 919 -27.59 4.25 -2.80
C LEU A 919 -27.09 3.83 -1.41
N GLY A 920 -25.77 3.72 -1.25
CA GLY A 920 -25.13 3.50 0.05
C GLY A 920 -25.40 2.12 0.67
N ARG A 921 -26.05 1.19 -0.05
CA ARG A 921 -26.30 -0.16 0.45
C ARG A 921 -25.01 -0.97 0.40
N ALA A 922 -24.60 -1.51 1.54
CA ALA A 922 -23.67 -2.64 1.59
C ALA A 922 -24.19 -3.71 2.55
N CYS A 923 -23.92 -4.93 2.14
CA CYS A 923 -24.32 -6.21 2.70
C CYS A 923 -24.46 -6.30 4.23
N SER A 924 -25.66 -6.67 4.67
CA SER A 924 -25.85 -7.79 5.60
C SER A 924 -27.23 -8.42 5.36
N PRO A 925 -27.35 -9.74 5.15
CA PRO A 925 -28.65 -10.40 5.12
C PRO A 925 -29.36 -10.39 6.48
N ASN A 926 -28.62 -10.20 7.59
CA ASN A 926 -29.13 -10.38 8.96
C ASN A 926 -28.84 -9.22 9.93
N ALA A 927 -28.05 -8.22 9.57
CA ALA A 927 -27.93 -6.99 10.37
C ALA A 927 -29.02 -6.04 9.89
N GLY A 928 -30.01 -5.76 10.73
CA GLY A 928 -31.06 -4.81 10.42
C GLY A 928 -30.47 -3.48 9.95
N GLY A 929 -30.66 -3.16 8.66
CA GLY A 929 -30.67 -1.80 8.13
C GLY A 929 -29.45 -0.89 8.30
N ALA A 930 -28.27 -1.36 8.73
CA ALA A 930 -27.11 -0.48 8.88
C ALA A 930 -26.35 -0.30 7.54
N ASP A 931 -26.65 0.81 6.85
CA ASP A 931 -25.88 1.37 5.74
C ASP A 931 -24.47 1.81 6.22
N PHE A 932 -23.57 0.87 6.51
CA PHE A 932 -22.30 1.18 7.19
C PHE A 932 -21.21 1.80 6.31
N VAL A 933 -21.39 1.83 4.98
CA VAL A 933 -20.39 2.36 4.04
C VAL A 933 -21.03 3.48 3.24
N ARG A 934 -21.19 4.65 3.89
CA ARG A 934 -21.63 5.87 3.23
C ARG A 934 -20.53 6.92 3.30
N ALA A 935 -20.06 7.33 2.13
CA ALA A 935 -19.30 8.56 1.98
C ALA A 935 -20.18 9.75 2.43
N LEU A 936 -19.57 10.79 3.00
CA LEU A 936 -20.30 12.02 3.30
C LEU A 936 -20.65 12.72 1.97
N ASP A 937 -21.93 12.85 1.67
CA ASP A 937 -22.46 13.47 0.45
C ASP A 937 -23.24 14.73 0.82
N PHE A 938 -22.77 15.90 0.39
CA PHE A 938 -23.43 17.16 0.69
C PHE A 938 -24.80 17.31 0.01
N GLU A 939 -25.11 16.57 -1.05
CA GLU A 939 -26.43 16.68 -1.70
C GLU A 939 -27.49 15.78 -1.05
N ARG A 940 -27.11 15.00 -0.04
CA ARG A 940 -28.01 14.07 0.64
C ARG A 940 -27.96 14.29 2.14
N PRO A 941 -29.12 14.19 2.82
CA PRO A 941 -29.11 14.20 4.26
C PRO A 941 -28.25 13.03 4.80
N ALA A 942 -27.22 13.38 5.55
CA ALA A 942 -26.37 12.40 6.20
C ALA A 942 -27.15 11.68 7.33
N ARG A 943 -26.91 10.38 7.50
CA ARG A 943 -27.52 9.51 8.51
C ARG A 943 -26.41 8.74 9.24
N GLY A 944 -26.58 8.43 10.52
CA GLY A 944 -25.54 7.79 11.36
C GLY A 944 -24.81 8.79 12.26
N ALA A 945 -23.77 8.40 12.99
CA ALA A 945 -22.97 9.32 13.80
C ALA A 945 -21.93 10.05 12.93
N PHE A 946 -21.57 11.30 13.27
CA PHE A 946 -20.57 12.05 12.49
C PHE A 946 -19.20 11.34 12.46
N THR A 947 -18.85 10.65 13.54
CA THR A 947 -17.63 9.84 13.65
C THR A 947 -17.60 8.64 12.71
N ASP A 948 -18.75 8.19 12.20
CA ASP A 948 -18.83 7.08 11.23
C ASP A 948 -18.26 7.48 9.85
N PHE A 949 -18.13 8.79 9.58
CA PHE A 949 -17.50 9.32 8.37
C PHE A 949 -15.97 9.42 8.49
N VAL A 950 -15.39 9.15 9.65
CA VAL A 950 -13.95 9.13 9.83
C VAL A 950 -13.36 7.98 8.99
N ASN A 951 -12.33 8.30 8.21
CA ASN A 951 -11.72 7.51 7.15
C ASN A 951 -12.63 7.19 5.95
N GLN A 952 -13.74 7.90 5.81
CA GLN A 952 -14.58 7.88 4.61
C GLN A 952 -14.26 9.05 3.69
N ARG A 953 -14.50 8.86 2.40
CA ARG A 953 -14.39 9.93 1.40
C ARG A 953 -15.56 10.91 1.56
N ILE A 954 -15.31 12.19 1.31
CA ILE A 954 -16.34 13.22 1.14
C ILE A 954 -16.55 13.44 -0.37
N LEU A 955 -17.80 13.33 -0.83
CA LEU A 955 -18.14 13.43 -2.24
C LEU A 955 -18.29 14.89 -2.72
N GLY A 956 -17.80 15.16 -3.92
CA GLY A 956 -17.85 16.47 -4.56
C GLY A 956 -16.89 17.52 -4.01
N LEU A 957 -15.92 17.12 -3.20
CA LEU A 957 -14.74 17.94 -2.93
C LEU A 957 -13.75 17.86 -4.09
N HIS A 958 -13.12 18.99 -4.41
CA HIS A 958 -11.95 18.98 -5.29
C HIS A 958 -10.73 18.45 -4.51
N PRO A 959 -9.81 17.72 -5.16
CA PRO A 959 -8.58 17.31 -4.50
C PRO A 959 -7.76 18.55 -4.15
N ALA A 960 -7.35 18.68 -2.89
CA ALA A 960 -6.44 19.73 -2.43
C ALA A 960 -5.09 19.12 -2.10
N SER A 961 -4.01 19.58 -2.73
CA SER A 961 -2.68 18.97 -2.55
C SER A 961 -2.17 18.96 -1.11
N ARG A 962 -2.61 19.93 -0.28
CA ARG A 962 -2.22 20.12 1.13
C ARG A 962 -3.20 19.52 2.15
N GLY A 963 -4.29 18.91 1.71
CA GLY A 963 -5.44 18.68 2.58
C GLY A 963 -6.16 19.98 2.93
N GLN A 964 -7.24 19.87 3.71
CA GLN A 964 -8.18 20.94 4.02
C GLN A 964 -8.68 20.78 5.46
N VAL A 965 -8.94 21.90 6.14
CA VAL A 965 -9.67 21.88 7.42
C VAL A 965 -11.15 21.91 7.12
N PHE A 966 -11.91 21.01 7.72
CA PHE A 966 -13.33 20.88 7.48
C PHE A 966 -14.12 21.28 8.73
N VAL A 967 -15.10 22.16 8.56
CA VAL A 967 -15.96 22.66 9.63
C VAL A 967 -17.41 22.38 9.25
N TRP A 968 -18.10 21.55 10.02
CA TRP A 968 -19.53 21.29 9.88
C TRP A 968 -20.33 22.11 10.89
N VAL A 969 -21.21 22.96 10.38
CA VAL A 969 -22.05 23.85 11.20
C VAL A 969 -23.49 23.33 11.20
N PRO A 970 -24.05 22.94 12.36
CA PRO A 970 -25.42 22.45 12.44
C PRO A 970 -26.43 23.60 12.44
N ILE A 971 -27.72 23.24 12.42
CA ILE A 971 -28.83 24.15 12.74
C ILE A 971 -29.56 23.60 13.98
N GLU A 972 -29.76 24.43 15.00
CA GLU A 972 -30.53 24.06 16.19
C GLU A 972 -32.03 24.01 15.86
N GLU A 973 -32.72 22.94 16.28
CA GLU A 973 -34.16 22.82 16.08
C GLU A 973 -34.91 23.78 17.02
N HIS A 974 -35.66 24.72 16.45
CA HIS A 974 -36.63 25.52 17.19
C HIS A 974 -38.02 25.44 16.51
N LYS A 975 -39.09 25.45 17.32
CA LYS A 975 -40.45 25.61 16.80
C LYS A 975 -40.63 27.03 16.23
N GLU A 976 -41.35 27.16 15.11
CA GLU A 976 -41.87 28.45 14.61
C GLU A 976 -42.49 29.25 15.77
N PRO A 977 -42.17 30.55 15.96
CA PRO A 977 -41.52 31.51 15.04
C PRO A 977 -39.97 31.61 15.13
N ARG A 978 -39.29 30.75 15.89
CA ARG A 978 -37.84 30.87 16.17
C ARG A 978 -36.91 30.29 15.09
N PHE A 979 -37.44 29.78 13.97
CA PHE A 979 -36.64 29.13 12.93
C PHE A 979 -35.80 30.13 12.12
N SER A 980 -36.33 31.33 11.84
CA SER A 980 -35.55 32.40 11.19
C SER A 980 -34.37 32.85 12.06
N GLU A 981 -34.58 32.96 13.38
CA GLU A 981 -33.52 33.29 14.35
C GLU A 981 -32.46 32.19 14.40
N ALA A 982 -32.86 30.91 14.31
CA ALA A 982 -31.93 29.78 14.25
C ALA A 982 -31.03 29.81 12.99
N LEU A 983 -31.54 30.28 11.85
CA LEU A 983 -30.74 30.45 10.62
C LEU A 983 -29.75 31.62 10.73
N ASP A 984 -30.15 32.71 11.37
CA ASP A 984 -29.25 33.85 11.62
C ASP A 984 -28.16 33.47 12.65
N GLU A 985 -28.53 32.72 13.69
CA GLU A 985 -27.58 32.12 14.65
C GLU A 985 -26.64 31.13 13.97
N CYS A 986 -27.13 30.29 13.04
CA CYS A 986 -26.29 29.37 12.27
C CYS A 986 -25.18 30.10 11.50
N ALA A 987 -25.50 31.22 10.82
CA ALA A 987 -24.50 32.04 10.14
C ALA A 987 -23.48 32.65 11.12
N ARG A 988 -23.93 33.14 12.29
CA ARG A 988 -23.05 33.68 13.34
C ARG A 988 -22.12 32.62 13.91
N VAL A 989 -22.64 31.42 14.15
CA VAL A 989 -21.89 30.26 14.64
C VAL A 989 -20.87 29.80 13.59
N ALA A 990 -21.23 29.79 12.30
CA ALA A 990 -20.32 29.49 11.21
C ALA A 990 -19.13 30.46 11.18
N GLN A 991 -19.37 31.77 11.35
CA GLN A 991 -18.32 32.77 11.44
C GLN A 991 -17.40 32.55 12.66
N GLN A 992 -17.97 32.18 13.81
CA GLN A 992 -17.19 31.90 15.03
C GLN A 992 -16.29 30.67 14.85
N PHE A 993 -16.80 29.61 14.22
CA PHE A 993 -16.04 28.37 13.99
C PHE A 993 -14.99 28.51 12.89
N TYR A 994 -15.24 29.34 11.89
CA TYR A 994 -14.20 29.77 10.96
C TYR A 994 -13.02 30.46 11.67
N LYS A 995 -13.30 31.37 12.62
CA LYS A 995 -12.24 32.03 13.41
C LYS A 995 -11.45 31.03 14.25
N LEU A 996 -12.12 30.10 14.95
CA LEU A 996 -11.43 29.05 15.73
C LEU A 996 -10.57 28.14 14.85
N ALA A 997 -11.05 27.78 13.64
CA ALA A 997 -10.24 27.04 12.67
C ALA A 997 -9.04 27.88 12.19
N GLY A 998 -9.22 29.18 11.97
CA GLY A 998 -8.15 30.14 11.66
C GLY A 998 -7.08 30.20 12.76
N GLU A 999 -7.49 30.32 14.02
CA GLU A 999 -6.57 30.30 15.18
C GLU A 999 -5.74 29.01 15.25
N ALA A 1000 -6.36 27.85 14.94
CA ALA A 1000 -5.65 26.57 14.84
C ALA A 1000 -4.56 26.60 13.77
N LEU A 1001 -4.93 27.07 12.57
CA LEU A 1001 -4.03 27.17 11.44
C LEU A 1001 -2.90 28.16 11.70
N GLU A 1002 -3.20 29.29 12.33
CA GLU A 1002 -2.19 30.28 12.75
C GLU A 1002 -1.23 29.71 13.80
N SER A 1003 -1.74 28.96 14.79
CA SER A 1003 -0.91 28.38 15.86
C SER A 1003 0.11 27.36 15.36
N GLU A 1004 -0.16 26.72 14.23
CA GLU A 1004 0.74 25.77 13.56
C GLU A 1004 1.39 26.36 12.31
N ALA A 1005 1.12 27.65 12.03
CA ALA A 1005 1.36 28.37 10.78
C ALA A 1005 1.20 27.49 9.53
N ALA A 1006 0.02 26.88 9.44
CA ALA A 1006 -0.44 26.04 8.35
C ALA A 1006 -1.30 26.84 7.37
N ASP A 1007 -0.91 26.88 6.11
CA ASP A 1007 -1.65 27.55 5.03
C ASP A 1007 -2.55 26.54 4.30
N LEU A 1008 -3.66 26.20 4.95
CA LEU A 1008 -4.69 25.26 4.48
C LEU A 1008 -6.02 25.98 4.23
N GLU A 1009 -6.75 25.52 3.23
CA GLU A 1009 -8.12 25.98 2.96
C GLU A 1009 -9.10 25.41 4.00
N VAL A 1010 -10.04 26.25 4.45
CA VAL A 1010 -11.15 25.88 5.33
C VAL A 1010 -12.40 25.58 4.49
N LEU A 1011 -12.91 24.36 4.57
CA LEU A 1011 -14.19 23.92 4.04
C LEU A 1011 -15.28 24.14 5.08
N LEU A 1012 -16.07 25.19 4.90
CA LEU A 1012 -17.16 25.54 5.82
C LEU A 1012 -18.49 24.99 5.30
N ALA A 1013 -18.93 23.85 5.83
CA ALA A 1013 -20.18 23.20 5.48
C ALA A 1013 -21.35 23.75 6.32
N VAL A 1014 -22.32 24.36 5.63
CA VAL A 1014 -23.52 24.99 6.22
C VAL A 1014 -24.80 24.45 5.56
N PRO A 1015 -25.96 24.45 6.23
CA PRO A 1015 -27.18 23.87 5.67
C PRO A 1015 -27.70 24.69 4.49
N GLU A 1016 -28.23 24.01 3.46
CA GLU A 1016 -28.86 24.65 2.30
C GLU A 1016 -30.04 25.58 2.69
N LEU A 1017 -30.62 25.36 3.87
CA LEU A 1017 -31.71 26.15 4.46
C LEU A 1017 -31.37 27.63 4.71
N LEU A 1018 -30.09 28.02 4.76
CA LEU A 1018 -29.67 29.41 4.87
C LEU A 1018 -30.25 30.28 3.75
N GLY A 1019 -30.35 29.71 2.56
CA GLY A 1019 -30.79 30.41 1.35
C GLY A 1019 -29.78 31.47 0.87
N PRO A 1020 -29.97 31.98 -0.36
CA PRO A 1020 -28.97 32.80 -1.05
C PRO A 1020 -28.67 34.13 -0.35
N LYS A 1021 -29.66 34.75 0.30
CA LYS A 1021 -29.50 36.06 0.97
C LYS A 1021 -28.56 35.98 2.19
N ARG A 1022 -28.77 34.99 3.06
CA ARG A 1022 -27.94 34.80 4.26
C ARG A 1022 -26.56 34.27 3.89
N LEU A 1023 -26.49 33.40 2.89
CA LEU A 1023 -25.23 32.93 2.34
C LEU A 1023 -24.37 34.10 1.85
N ALA A 1024 -24.92 35.01 1.04
CA ALA A 1024 -24.20 36.20 0.59
C ALA A 1024 -23.75 37.12 1.74
N THR A 1025 -24.54 37.18 2.83
CA THR A 1025 -24.18 37.94 4.04
C THR A 1025 -23.01 37.28 4.79
N LEU A 1026 -23.03 35.95 4.92
CA LEU A 1026 -21.94 35.18 5.51
C LEU A 1026 -20.67 35.29 4.67
N GLU A 1027 -20.76 35.17 3.33
CA GLU A 1027 -19.63 35.35 2.42
C GLU A 1027 -18.97 36.71 2.58
N ALA A 1028 -19.75 37.79 2.63
CA ALA A 1028 -19.24 39.15 2.88
C ALA A 1028 -18.58 39.25 4.26
N ALA A 1029 -19.21 38.71 5.31
CA ALA A 1029 -18.68 38.74 6.67
C ALA A 1029 -17.39 37.92 6.84
N LEU A 1030 -17.21 36.84 6.09
CA LEU A 1030 -15.97 36.06 6.06
C LEU A 1030 -14.87 36.75 5.26
N ALA A 1031 -15.22 37.41 4.14
CA ALA A 1031 -14.25 38.16 3.33
C ALA A 1031 -13.67 39.39 4.05
N GLU A 1032 -14.37 39.94 5.03
CA GLU A 1032 -13.88 41.03 5.90
C GLU A 1032 -12.92 40.55 7.00
N LEU A 1033 -12.84 39.24 7.27
CA LEU A 1033 -11.92 38.69 8.25
C LEU A 1033 -10.55 38.46 7.60
N GLU A 1034 -9.49 38.92 8.26
CA GLU A 1034 -8.15 38.41 7.97
C GLU A 1034 -8.11 36.95 8.44
N GLY A 1035 -7.83 36.01 7.53
CA GLY A 1035 -7.90 34.59 7.83
C GLY A 1035 -7.58 33.69 6.62
N PRO A 1036 -7.64 32.36 6.81
CA PRO A 1036 -7.34 31.38 5.78
C PRO A 1036 -8.36 31.43 4.63
N THR A 1037 -7.97 30.93 3.45
CA THR A 1037 -8.90 30.78 2.32
C THR A 1037 -10.08 29.91 2.74
N VAL A 1038 -11.30 30.37 2.51
CA VAL A 1038 -12.53 29.65 2.87
C VAL A 1038 -13.34 29.29 1.63
N ARG A 1039 -13.88 28.08 1.63
CA ARG A 1039 -14.87 27.62 0.68
C ARG A 1039 -16.12 27.19 1.42
N ILE A 1040 -17.23 27.85 1.13
CA ILE A 1040 -18.53 27.49 1.70
C ILE A 1040 -19.13 26.34 0.90
N LEU A 1041 -19.60 25.30 1.60
CA LEU A 1041 -20.28 24.16 1.04
C LEU A 1041 -21.70 24.11 1.59
N LEU A 1042 -22.68 23.88 0.73
CA LEU A 1042 -24.07 23.70 1.15
C LEU A 1042 -24.36 22.21 1.30
N TYR A 1043 -24.87 21.81 2.46
CA TYR A 1043 -25.32 20.45 2.70
C TYR A 1043 -26.84 20.34 2.78
N ALA A 1044 -27.38 19.27 2.21
CA ALA A 1044 -28.78 18.92 2.24
C ALA A 1044 -29.17 18.56 3.67
N TRP A 1045 -30.14 19.29 4.21
CA TRP A 1045 -30.57 19.09 5.59
C TRP A 1045 -31.83 18.22 5.63
N ALA A 1046 -31.84 17.22 6.52
CA ALA A 1046 -33.07 16.58 6.95
C ALA A 1046 -33.19 16.63 8.46
N LYS A 1047 -34.45 16.62 8.91
CA LYS A 1047 -34.77 16.48 10.33
C LYS A 1047 -34.26 15.12 10.83
N PRO A 1048 -33.42 15.08 11.87
CA PRO A 1048 -32.97 13.81 12.45
C PRO A 1048 -34.14 13.05 13.08
N ASP A 1049 -34.14 11.71 12.97
CA ASP A 1049 -35.08 10.86 13.69
C ASP A 1049 -34.76 10.88 15.21
N SER A 1050 -35.79 10.81 16.06
CA SER A 1050 -35.73 11.17 17.49
C SER A 1050 -34.82 10.29 18.39
N HIS A 1051 -34.21 9.22 17.86
CA HIS A 1051 -33.50 8.23 18.66
C HIS A 1051 -31.98 8.40 18.75
N ASP A 1052 -31.34 9.22 17.90
CA ASP A 1052 -29.86 9.39 17.86
C ASP A 1052 -29.41 10.89 17.76
N LEU A 1053 -30.15 11.80 18.40
CA LEU A 1053 -29.92 13.25 18.30
C LEU A 1053 -28.55 13.71 18.82
N GLU A 1054 -27.81 12.93 19.60
CA GLU A 1054 -26.55 13.40 20.18
C GLU A 1054 -25.34 13.28 19.25
N GLU A 1055 -25.38 12.40 18.25
CA GLU A 1055 -24.24 12.09 17.39
C GLU A 1055 -24.52 12.25 15.89
N ALA A 1056 -25.78 12.44 15.49
CA ALA A 1056 -26.17 12.59 14.10
C ALA A 1056 -25.64 13.88 13.42
N PRO A 1057 -25.14 13.82 12.17
CA PRO A 1057 -24.83 14.99 11.36
C PRO A 1057 -26.04 15.91 11.24
N GLY A 1058 -25.87 17.18 11.62
CA GLY A 1058 -26.94 18.17 11.58
C GLY A 1058 -27.79 18.24 12.86
N ALA A 1059 -27.51 17.41 13.86
CA ALA A 1059 -27.94 17.69 15.23
C ALA A 1059 -27.14 18.86 15.83
N SER A 1060 -27.62 19.46 16.92
CA SER A 1060 -27.12 20.70 17.59
C SER A 1060 -25.61 20.91 17.84
N LYS A 1061 -24.71 20.01 17.42
CA LYS A 1061 -23.26 20.06 17.65
C LYS A 1061 -22.49 20.31 16.35
N ALA A 1062 -21.48 21.16 16.43
CA ALA A 1062 -20.54 21.38 15.33
C ALA A 1062 -19.33 20.47 15.41
N TRP A 1063 -18.73 20.26 14.25
CA TRP A 1063 -17.59 19.36 14.09
C TRP A 1063 -16.47 20.06 13.34
N LEU A 1064 -15.26 19.82 13.81
CA LEU A 1064 -14.02 20.15 13.13
C LEU A 1064 -13.39 18.85 12.66
N GLY A 1065 -12.78 18.84 11.49
CA GLY A 1065 -12.05 17.69 11.02
C GLY A 1065 -10.95 18.06 10.04
N PHE A 1066 -10.08 17.09 9.76
CA PHE A 1066 -9.05 17.23 8.74
C PHE A 1066 -9.40 16.34 7.55
N VAL A 1067 -9.40 16.92 6.36
CA VAL A 1067 -9.61 16.22 5.09
C VAL A 1067 -8.28 16.14 4.35
N ASP A 1068 -7.84 14.94 4.02
CA ASP A 1068 -6.55 14.77 3.35
C ASP A 1068 -6.60 15.16 1.86
N SER A 1069 -5.45 15.07 1.19
CA SER A 1069 -5.35 15.43 -0.24
C SER A 1069 -6.17 14.57 -1.21
N SER A 1070 -6.79 13.51 -0.71
CA SER A 1070 -7.65 12.60 -1.47
C SER A 1070 -9.14 12.86 -1.23
N GLY A 1071 -9.48 13.84 -0.40
CA GLY A 1071 -10.85 14.14 0.00
C GLY A 1071 -11.39 13.17 1.05
N VAL A 1072 -10.54 12.57 1.88
CA VAL A 1072 -10.93 11.65 2.97
C VAL A 1072 -10.92 12.40 4.30
N LEU A 1073 -12.02 12.33 5.06
CA LEU A 1073 -12.07 12.84 6.43
C LEU A 1073 -11.23 11.93 7.33
N ARG A 1074 -10.11 12.40 7.87
CA ARG A 1074 -9.16 11.56 8.63
C ARG A 1074 -9.38 11.55 10.13
N THR A 1075 -9.85 12.67 10.63
CA THR A 1075 -10.20 12.83 12.04
C THR A 1075 -11.28 13.89 12.11
N CYS A 1076 -12.12 13.76 13.14
CA CYS A 1076 -13.06 14.81 13.50
C CYS A 1076 -13.18 14.88 15.02
N GLU A 1077 -13.40 16.09 15.52
CA GLU A 1077 -13.68 16.36 16.91
C GLU A 1077 -14.86 17.33 17.05
N ARG A 1078 -15.55 17.26 18.19
CA ARG A 1078 -16.64 18.18 18.51
C ARG A 1078 -16.04 19.55 18.80
N LEU A 1079 -16.58 20.57 18.14
CA LEU A 1079 -16.14 21.93 18.39
C LEU A 1079 -17.02 22.56 19.48
N TYR A 1080 -16.40 22.94 20.60
CA TYR A 1080 -17.08 23.62 21.70
C TYR A 1080 -16.89 25.14 21.59
N ARG A 1081 -17.83 25.92 22.14
CA ARG A 1081 -17.77 27.40 22.13
C ARG A 1081 -16.61 27.98 22.98
N THR A 1082 -15.96 27.17 23.81
CA THR A 1082 -14.83 27.55 24.68
C THR A 1082 -13.54 26.84 24.22
N PRO A 1083 -12.40 27.54 24.13
CA PRO A 1083 -11.16 26.95 23.63
C PRO A 1083 -10.54 26.02 24.69
N THR A 1084 -10.68 24.71 24.51
CA THR A 1084 -9.99 23.68 25.33
C THR A 1084 -8.73 23.14 24.64
N GLY A 1085 -8.23 23.82 23.60
CA GLY A 1085 -7.22 23.28 22.69
C GLY A 1085 -7.80 22.20 21.76
N PHE A 1086 -7.05 21.86 20.71
CA PHE A 1086 -7.42 20.81 19.75
C PHE A 1086 -6.92 19.44 20.20
N GLN A 1087 -7.61 18.37 19.78
CA GLN A 1087 -7.18 17.01 20.08
C GLN A 1087 -5.81 16.70 19.45
N PRO A 1088 -4.94 15.91 20.11
CA PRO A 1088 -3.63 15.52 19.58
C PRO A 1088 -3.71 14.90 18.17
N ASP A 1089 -4.80 14.18 17.87
CA ASP A 1089 -4.99 13.56 16.56
C ASP A 1089 -5.25 14.57 15.45
N PHE A 1090 -6.02 15.63 15.72
CA PHE A 1090 -6.21 16.73 14.77
C PHE A 1090 -4.89 17.47 14.51
N MET A 1091 -4.16 17.79 15.59
CA MET A 1091 -2.86 18.45 15.50
C MET A 1091 -1.82 17.60 14.76
N HIS A 1092 -1.81 16.29 14.97
CA HIS A 1092 -0.96 15.36 14.25
C HIS A 1092 -1.20 15.44 12.73
N TRP A 1093 -2.46 15.34 12.29
CA TRP A 1093 -2.81 15.44 10.87
C TRP A 1093 -2.46 16.82 10.28
N LEU A 1094 -2.70 17.89 11.04
CA LEU A 1094 -2.35 19.25 10.64
C LEU A 1094 -0.84 19.40 10.42
N ARG A 1095 -0.02 18.94 11.38
CA ARG A 1095 1.45 19.00 11.31
C ARG A 1095 2.04 18.18 10.18
N VAL A 1096 1.52 16.97 9.94
CA VAL A 1096 1.98 16.14 8.82
C VAL A 1096 1.77 16.85 7.49
N PHE A 1097 0.64 17.56 7.30
CA PHE A 1097 0.26 18.09 5.99
C PHE A 1097 0.57 19.57 5.76
N LYS A 1098 0.94 20.34 6.79
CA LYS A 1098 1.12 21.80 6.68
C LYS A 1098 2.07 22.26 5.57
N ASP A 1099 3.11 21.48 5.27
CA ASP A 1099 4.16 21.84 4.29
C ASP A 1099 4.18 20.98 3.00
N HIS A 1100 3.31 19.97 2.88
CA HIS A 1100 3.36 18.97 1.79
C HIS A 1100 3.02 19.50 0.38
N ALA A 1101 2.69 20.78 0.25
CA ALA A 1101 2.38 21.40 -1.04
C ALA A 1101 3.57 21.52 -1.98
N ALA A 1102 4.75 21.78 -1.42
CA ALA A 1102 5.88 22.25 -2.20
C ALA A 1102 6.58 21.12 -2.96
N VAL A 1103 6.28 19.86 -2.64
CA VAL A 1103 6.93 18.65 -3.17
C VAL A 1103 6.16 18.05 -4.37
N ARG A 1104 4.94 18.54 -4.64
CA ARG A 1104 4.10 18.05 -5.73
C ARG A 1104 4.28 18.87 -7.01
#